data_AF-A0A316QXE3-F1
#
_entry.id   AF-A0A316QXE3-F1
#
_cell.length_a   1.000
_cell.length_b   1.000
_cell.length_c   1.000
_cell.angle_alpha   90.00
_cell.angle_beta   90.00
_cell.angle_gamma   90.00
#
_symmetry.space_group_name_H-M   'P 1'
#
loop_
_entity.id
_entity.type
_entity.pdbx_description
1 polymer ?
#
loop_
_entity_poly.entity_id
_entity_poly.type
_entity_poly.pdbx_seq_one_letter_code
_entity_poly.pdbx_strand_id
1 'polypeptide(L)'
;MNRYMQMIARIIAVLISAVIIAVTGYSVPAVPVFAETENEYDYTKVEDDLNDVDLSLYPIDAAGNPAIASFVEYCYTPNVWKNGNYALYLYVYNPSQKEFSLRAGAHQINIATKYGDDGKPAEYKLLSLKLCGHTTEKYDKLIYKFRVEHVEEIYANAKAYEEKYGYRRYDVSNLLLYELGASAAEKSTVGKEYRYTGYAKGYSEESATKSTLECEWKKAEVYEANVSHTNYRMESEYKDHTRHEVNTVYFSVPDEYITDYGNLQGIRAQWYEYVTSPIFVTEDAGAYAALSDYVGVNIGEKNEALKWSVLWHEKTTTPPLSAFFRTYNNQGYGLNGPAISSGATYTPEISWLFSTNGIDHSEYQLSRYQVETWARSYASAYGKEADILGRYSSELFAEGIDTERIKLLENPEAKRGLIVRDFDANDEFNLLSYDDTHSGWEAFVDYICGKKVIFGDGVKYSPIEEITPEKFTGNKAADCKNLLLNEDDYDEFSAAFTASQEAGEHLFVFRFAQTDYYSSPAYFDSLENSSFTNEDGYVAQQTVFLDFTMIHLKFVKDETETIIPVAMNPIDIWNAVDPPIDTQEDWLSLLKKIGMAILGIAGLIFVAWLLTLFFPIVWTVIKAIFKALWWIISAPFKAIGNAINNKKKK
;
A
#
# COMPACT_ATOMS: atom_id res chain seq x y z
N MET A 1 -34.81 18.81 -4.27
CA MET A 1 -35.96 17.88 -4.37
C MET A 1 -36.36 17.47 -2.96
N ASN A 2 -37.57 17.79 -2.50
CA ASN A 2 -37.95 17.72 -1.08
C ASN A 2 -37.85 16.30 -0.50
N ARG A 3 -37.28 16.18 0.72
CA ARG A 3 -37.18 14.93 1.51
C ARG A 3 -38.50 14.13 1.58
N TYR A 4 -39.63 14.84 1.61
CA TYR A 4 -40.96 14.24 1.54
C TYR A 4 -41.25 13.49 0.24
N MET A 5 -40.74 13.98 -0.90
CA MET A 5 -40.97 13.37 -2.21
C MET A 5 -40.12 12.12 -2.41
N GLN A 6 -38.92 12.08 -1.81
CA GLN A 6 -38.08 10.87 -1.74
C GLN A 6 -38.69 9.81 -0.80
N MET A 7 -39.28 10.23 0.33
CA MET A 7 -39.98 9.32 1.25
C MET A 7 -41.23 8.71 0.59
N ILE A 8 -42.02 9.51 -0.12
CA ILE A 8 -43.20 9.05 -0.86
C ILE A 8 -42.79 8.11 -2.01
N ALA A 9 -41.72 8.42 -2.75
CA ALA A 9 -41.22 7.54 -3.81
C ALA A 9 -40.75 6.18 -3.26
N ARG A 10 -40.11 6.15 -2.07
CA ARG A 10 -39.69 4.92 -1.39
C ARG A 10 -40.88 4.09 -0.89
N ILE A 11 -41.90 4.72 -0.33
CA ILE A 11 -43.14 4.05 0.10
C ILE A 11 -43.88 3.45 -1.11
N ILE A 12 -43.94 4.18 -2.23
CA ILE A 12 -44.55 3.70 -3.47
C ILE A 12 -43.76 2.52 -4.05
N ALA A 13 -42.43 2.56 -4.02
CA ALA A 13 -41.59 1.45 -4.47
C ALA A 13 -41.80 0.17 -3.63
N VAL A 14 -41.89 0.30 -2.30
CA VAL A 14 -42.18 -0.83 -1.38
C VAL A 14 -43.58 -1.41 -1.65
N LEU A 15 -44.58 -0.58 -1.93
CA LEU A 15 -45.92 -1.02 -2.28
C LEU A 15 -45.98 -1.72 -3.64
N ILE A 16 -45.23 -1.24 -4.64
CA ILE A 16 -45.15 -1.87 -5.96
C ILE A 16 -44.45 -3.24 -5.86
N SER A 17 -43.37 -3.35 -5.08
CA SER A 17 -42.71 -4.62 -4.82
C SER A 17 -43.61 -5.60 -4.07
N ALA A 18 -44.40 -5.15 -3.08
CA ALA A 18 -45.37 -5.98 -2.37
C ALA A 18 -46.49 -6.52 -3.29
N VAL A 19 -46.92 -5.73 -4.29
CA VAL A 19 -47.91 -6.15 -5.29
C VAL A 19 -47.32 -7.15 -6.28
N ILE A 20 -46.05 -7.02 -6.67
CA ILE A 20 -45.37 -7.99 -7.55
C ILE A 20 -45.18 -9.34 -6.84
N ILE A 21 -44.90 -9.33 -5.53
CA ILE A 21 -44.80 -10.54 -4.68
C ILE A 21 -46.15 -11.27 -4.60
N ALA A 22 -47.26 -10.52 -4.47
CA ALA A 22 -48.60 -11.08 -4.40
C ALA A 22 -49.08 -11.71 -5.74
N VAL A 23 -48.51 -11.30 -6.88
CA VAL A 23 -48.93 -11.75 -8.22
C VAL A 23 -48.04 -12.88 -8.77
N THR A 24 -46.79 -12.99 -8.34
CA THR A 24 -45.81 -13.93 -8.96
C THR A 24 -45.45 -15.15 -8.12
N GLY A 25 -45.82 -15.20 -6.84
CA GLY A 25 -45.57 -16.37 -5.97
C GLY A 25 -44.08 -16.68 -5.72
N TYR A 26 -43.18 -15.79 -6.10
CA TYR A 26 -41.75 -15.91 -5.81
C TYR A 26 -41.46 -15.45 -4.38
N SER A 27 -40.99 -16.38 -3.53
CA SER A 27 -40.40 -16.07 -2.24
C SER A 27 -39.04 -15.39 -2.46
N VAL A 28 -39.00 -14.07 -2.32
CA VAL A 28 -37.73 -13.37 -2.13
C VAL A 28 -37.30 -13.64 -0.68
N PRO A 29 -36.06 -14.09 -0.41
CA PRO A 29 -35.57 -14.18 0.95
C PRO A 29 -35.70 -12.81 1.62
N ALA A 30 -36.33 -12.77 2.79
CA ALA A 30 -36.43 -11.56 3.58
C ALA A 30 -35.01 -11.11 3.92
N VAL A 31 -34.57 -10.01 3.31
CA VAL A 31 -33.33 -9.33 3.70
C VAL A 31 -33.61 -8.75 5.09
N PRO A 32 -32.88 -9.18 6.14
CA PRO A 32 -33.04 -8.57 7.45
C PRO A 32 -32.70 -7.08 7.33
N VAL A 33 -33.65 -6.22 7.67
CA VAL A 33 -33.43 -4.77 7.74
C VAL A 33 -32.73 -4.51 9.06
N PHE A 34 -31.40 -4.50 9.04
CA PHE A 34 -30.63 -3.88 10.10
C PHE A 34 -30.76 -2.38 9.91
N ALA A 35 -31.63 -1.75 10.68
CA ALA A 35 -31.40 -0.35 11.00
C ALA A 35 -30.18 -0.33 11.92
N GLU A 36 -29.25 0.60 11.70
CA GLU A 36 -28.22 0.94 12.68
C GLU A 36 -28.92 1.63 13.86
N THR A 37 -29.69 0.85 14.60
CA THR A 37 -30.48 1.30 15.74
C THR A 37 -29.55 1.50 16.91
N GLU A 38 -29.70 2.61 17.62
CA GLU A 38 -29.14 2.74 18.97
C GLU A 38 -29.60 1.53 19.80
N ASN A 39 -28.64 0.71 20.24
CA ASN A 39 -28.93 -0.40 21.12
C ASN A 39 -28.96 0.15 22.54
N GLU A 40 -30.04 -0.05 23.29
CA GLU A 40 -30.15 0.47 24.66
C GLU A 40 -29.02 -0.03 25.56
N TYR A 41 -28.47 -1.21 25.24
CA TYR A 41 -27.32 -1.78 25.93
C TYR A 41 -26.03 -0.96 25.72
N ASP A 42 -25.91 -0.13 24.69
CA ASP A 42 -24.76 0.80 24.54
C ASP A 42 -24.64 1.76 25.73
N TYR A 43 -25.77 2.06 26.40
CA TYR A 43 -25.87 3.10 27.43
C TYR A 43 -25.94 2.56 28.85
N THR A 44 -25.94 1.23 29.05
CA THR A 44 -25.85 0.65 30.39
C THR A 44 -24.44 0.87 30.95
N LYS A 45 -24.38 1.07 32.28
CA LYS A 45 -23.08 1.24 32.95
C LYS A 45 -22.33 -0.08 32.98
N VAL A 46 -21.01 0.01 32.81
CA VAL A 46 -20.13 -1.17 32.82
C VAL A 46 -20.23 -1.91 34.17
N GLU A 47 -20.37 -1.18 35.26
CA GLU A 47 -20.54 -1.74 36.60
C GLU A 47 -21.87 -2.46 36.80
N ASP A 48 -22.93 -2.00 36.14
CA ASP A 48 -24.25 -2.65 36.20
C ASP A 48 -24.23 -3.95 35.39
N ASP A 49 -23.53 -3.95 34.25
CA ASP A 49 -23.37 -5.12 33.39
C ASP A 49 -22.47 -6.21 34.01
N LEU A 50 -21.50 -5.80 34.83
CA LEU A 50 -20.51 -6.68 35.49
C LEU A 50 -20.77 -6.82 37.00
N ASN A 51 -22.01 -6.63 37.45
CA ASN A 51 -22.37 -6.64 38.87
C ASN A 51 -22.03 -7.95 39.62
N ASP A 52 -21.98 -9.07 38.90
CA ASP A 52 -21.62 -10.40 39.40
C ASP A 52 -20.11 -10.69 39.33
N VAL A 53 -19.31 -9.76 38.81
CA VAL A 53 -17.85 -9.89 38.67
C VAL A 53 -17.13 -9.15 39.81
N ASP A 54 -16.24 -9.85 40.52
CA ASP A 54 -15.37 -9.21 41.49
C ASP A 54 -14.21 -8.48 40.80
N LEU A 55 -14.39 -7.18 40.58
CA LEU A 55 -13.37 -6.31 39.96
C LEU A 55 -12.06 -6.24 40.76
N SER A 56 -12.02 -6.64 42.04
CA SER A 56 -10.77 -6.69 42.81
C SER A 56 -9.80 -7.78 42.32
N LEU A 57 -10.29 -8.73 41.52
CA LEU A 57 -9.48 -9.76 40.86
C LEU A 57 -8.74 -9.25 39.62
N TYR A 58 -9.02 -8.02 39.19
CA TYR A 58 -8.36 -7.35 38.06
C TYR A 58 -7.36 -6.33 38.61
N PRO A 59 -6.07 -6.68 38.76
CA PRO A 59 -5.09 -5.79 39.37
C PRO A 59 -4.83 -4.54 38.51
N ILE A 60 -4.60 -3.41 39.15
CA ILE A 60 -4.08 -2.22 38.45
C ILE A 60 -2.57 -2.38 38.32
N ASP A 61 -2.07 -2.28 37.10
CA ASP A 61 -0.65 -2.41 36.76
C ASP A 61 -0.30 -1.45 35.61
N ALA A 62 0.55 -0.46 35.90
CA ALA A 62 0.98 0.53 34.92
C ALA A 62 1.75 -0.06 33.73
N ALA A 63 2.35 -1.25 33.88
CA ALA A 63 3.04 -1.98 32.81
C ALA A 63 2.15 -3.03 32.13
N GLY A 64 0.91 -3.19 32.59
CA GLY A 64 0.00 -4.19 32.08
C GLY A 64 -0.55 -3.81 30.70
N ASN A 65 -0.78 -4.84 29.87
CA ASN A 65 -1.37 -4.69 28.55
C ASN A 65 -2.87 -4.98 28.56
N PRO A 66 -3.66 -4.33 27.68
CA PRO A 66 -5.07 -4.61 27.55
C PRO A 66 -5.35 -6.07 27.16
N ALA A 67 -6.47 -6.62 27.62
CA ALA A 67 -6.94 -7.96 27.26
C ALA A 67 -8.47 -8.05 27.31
N ILE A 68 -9.07 -8.99 26.58
CA ILE A 68 -10.53 -9.24 26.69
C ILE A 68 -10.82 -9.94 28.03
N ALA A 69 -11.53 -9.23 28.91
CA ALA A 69 -12.09 -9.76 30.15
C ALA A 69 -13.36 -10.58 29.89
N SER A 70 -14.23 -10.08 29.00
CA SER A 70 -15.44 -10.79 28.58
C SER A 70 -15.79 -10.43 27.15
N PHE A 71 -16.21 -11.43 26.38
CA PHE A 71 -16.82 -11.28 25.07
C PHE A 71 -18.29 -11.65 25.24
N VAL A 72 -19.22 -10.85 24.72
CA VAL A 72 -20.65 -11.01 24.99
C VAL A 72 -21.45 -10.97 23.69
N GLU A 73 -22.14 -12.08 23.41
CA GLU A 73 -23.20 -12.14 22.40
C GLU A 73 -24.51 -11.60 22.97
N TYR A 74 -25.00 -10.50 22.40
CA TYR A 74 -26.21 -9.86 22.86
C TYR A 74 -27.36 -10.14 21.90
N CYS A 75 -28.46 -10.67 22.44
CA CYS A 75 -29.77 -10.75 21.77
C CYS A 75 -29.78 -11.51 20.42
N TYR A 76 -28.89 -12.48 20.24
CA TYR A 76 -28.99 -13.40 19.11
C TYR A 76 -30.32 -14.16 19.13
N THR A 77 -30.94 -14.28 17.95
CA THR A 77 -32.12 -15.12 17.73
C THR A 77 -32.20 -15.50 16.25
N PRO A 78 -32.63 -16.73 15.91
CA PRO A 78 -32.90 -17.11 14.52
C PRO A 78 -34.19 -16.47 13.98
N ASN A 79 -35.00 -15.86 14.85
CA ASN A 79 -36.23 -15.18 14.46
C ASN A 79 -35.92 -13.85 13.76
N VAL A 80 -36.12 -13.82 12.45
CA VAL A 80 -35.88 -12.65 11.58
C VAL A 80 -36.68 -11.40 11.97
N TRP A 81 -37.74 -11.54 12.79
CA TRP A 81 -38.53 -10.41 13.29
C TRP A 81 -38.04 -9.85 14.62
N LYS A 82 -37.05 -10.49 15.25
CA LYS A 82 -36.52 -10.13 16.58
C LYS A 82 -35.00 -9.93 16.60
N ASN A 83 -34.33 -10.04 15.46
CA ASN A 83 -32.88 -9.99 15.38
C ASN A 83 -32.28 -8.57 15.34
N GLY A 84 -33.10 -7.52 15.28
CA GLY A 84 -32.65 -6.13 15.22
C GLY A 84 -31.84 -5.64 16.43
N ASN A 85 -31.88 -6.37 17.55
CA ASN A 85 -31.10 -6.06 18.76
C ASN A 85 -29.78 -6.82 18.83
N TYR A 86 -29.46 -7.67 17.85
CA TYR A 86 -28.22 -8.43 17.84
C TYR A 86 -27.00 -7.51 17.85
N ALA A 87 -26.08 -7.78 18.76
CA ALA A 87 -24.81 -7.09 18.85
C ALA A 87 -23.76 -7.96 19.52
N LEU A 88 -22.49 -7.59 19.33
CA LEU A 88 -21.37 -8.17 20.05
C LEU A 88 -20.71 -7.07 20.89
N TYR A 89 -20.47 -7.37 22.16
CA TYR A 89 -19.79 -6.47 23.08
C TYR A 89 -18.50 -7.08 23.60
N LEU A 90 -17.50 -6.23 23.83
CA LEU A 90 -16.23 -6.59 24.44
C LEU A 90 -16.06 -5.77 25.72
N TYR A 91 -15.77 -6.47 26.81
CA TYR A 91 -15.25 -5.88 28.04
C TYR A 91 -13.75 -6.06 28.02
N VAL A 92 -13.03 -4.96 27.81
CA VAL A 92 -11.57 -4.94 27.70
C VAL A 92 -11.00 -4.48 29.04
N TYR A 93 -10.25 -5.37 29.68
CA TYR A 93 -9.44 -5.06 30.84
C TYR A 93 -8.23 -4.24 30.42
N ASN A 94 -8.05 -3.11 31.09
CA ASN A 94 -7.01 -2.12 30.86
C ASN A 94 -6.25 -1.88 32.19
N PRO A 95 -5.31 -2.76 32.55
CA PRO A 95 -4.58 -2.69 33.82
C PRO A 95 -3.86 -1.38 34.05
N SER A 96 -3.36 -0.74 32.98
CA SER A 96 -2.63 0.52 33.05
C SER A 96 -3.52 1.75 33.19
N GLN A 97 -4.85 1.57 33.16
CA GLN A 97 -5.86 2.64 33.28
C GLN A 97 -5.65 3.80 32.27
N LYS A 98 -5.00 3.50 31.14
CA LYS A 98 -4.85 4.41 30.00
C LYS A 98 -6.20 4.92 29.51
N GLU A 99 -6.22 6.16 29.04
CA GLU A 99 -7.40 6.75 28.42
C GLU A 99 -7.45 6.39 26.95
N PHE A 100 -8.58 5.85 26.50
CA PHE A 100 -8.77 5.50 25.09
C PHE A 100 -9.52 6.60 24.33
N SER A 101 -9.17 6.76 23.05
CA SER A 101 -9.78 7.77 22.17
C SER A 101 -11.28 7.54 21.99
N LEU A 102 -12.06 8.62 21.96
CA LEU A 102 -13.49 8.60 21.64
C LEU A 102 -13.78 8.77 20.14
N ARG A 103 -12.73 8.95 19.33
CA ARG A 103 -12.88 9.16 17.88
C ARG A 103 -13.45 7.90 17.22
N ALA A 104 -14.42 8.08 16.33
CA ALA A 104 -14.93 7.00 15.49
C ALA A 104 -13.79 6.34 14.68
N GLY A 105 -13.80 5.01 14.59
CA GLY A 105 -12.77 4.24 13.89
C GLY A 105 -11.39 4.24 14.55
N ALA A 106 -11.24 4.77 15.78
CA ALA A 106 -9.97 4.72 16.50
C ALA A 106 -9.62 3.31 17.00
N HIS A 107 -10.64 2.51 17.28
CA HIS A 107 -10.47 1.15 17.80
C HIS A 107 -11.01 0.15 16.81
N GLN A 108 -10.33 -0.98 16.68
CA GLN A 108 -10.73 -2.05 15.77
C GLN A 108 -10.57 -3.43 16.41
N ILE A 109 -11.33 -4.39 15.91
CA ILE A 109 -11.23 -5.81 16.23
C ILE A 109 -10.93 -6.59 14.94
N ASN A 110 -9.94 -7.47 14.98
CA ASN A 110 -9.70 -8.44 13.93
C ASN A 110 -10.46 -9.73 14.26
N ILE A 111 -11.51 -10.02 13.49
CA ILE A 111 -12.46 -11.11 13.75
C ILE A 111 -12.77 -11.88 12.45
N ALA A 112 -12.98 -13.18 12.56
CA ALA A 112 -13.39 -14.00 11.44
C ALA A 112 -14.78 -13.59 10.92
N THR A 113 -14.87 -13.34 9.62
CA THR A 113 -16.13 -12.99 8.94
C THR A 113 -16.54 -14.01 7.90
N LYS A 114 -15.85 -15.15 7.83
CA LYS A 114 -16.23 -16.26 6.97
C LYS A 114 -15.66 -17.56 7.50
N TYR A 115 -16.41 -18.64 7.29
CA TYR A 115 -16.01 -20.00 7.64
C TYR A 115 -16.09 -20.90 6.41
N GLY A 116 -15.10 -21.78 6.24
CA GLY A 116 -15.05 -22.79 5.19
C GLY A 116 -16.01 -23.95 5.45
N ASP A 117 -16.11 -24.86 4.49
CA ASP A 117 -16.96 -26.05 4.61
C ASP A 117 -16.52 -27.01 5.72
N ASP A 118 -15.25 -26.96 6.09
CA ASP A 118 -14.65 -27.69 7.22
C ASP A 118 -14.92 -27.03 8.58
N GLY A 119 -15.57 -25.85 8.59
CA GLY A 119 -15.89 -25.08 9.79
C GLY A 119 -14.73 -24.25 10.34
N LYS A 120 -13.59 -24.17 9.63
CA LYS A 120 -12.47 -23.30 10.01
C LYS A 120 -12.65 -21.89 9.47
N PRO A 121 -12.02 -20.87 10.08
CA PRO A 121 -11.99 -19.52 9.54
C PRO A 121 -11.43 -19.51 8.12
N ALA A 122 -12.14 -18.84 7.20
CA ALA A 122 -11.76 -18.66 5.81
C ALA A 122 -11.49 -17.19 5.46
N GLU A 123 -11.89 -16.26 6.32
CA GLU A 123 -11.63 -14.83 6.15
C GLU A 123 -11.67 -14.10 7.49
N TYR A 124 -10.81 -13.11 7.65
CA TYR A 124 -10.78 -12.18 8.78
C TYR A 124 -10.90 -10.74 8.27
N LYS A 125 -11.53 -9.87 9.07
CA LYS A 125 -11.62 -8.43 8.79
C LYS A 125 -11.35 -7.63 10.05
N LEU A 126 -10.78 -6.45 9.85
CA LEU A 126 -10.73 -5.39 10.87
C LEU A 126 -12.05 -4.64 10.86
N LEU A 127 -12.83 -4.80 11.93
CA LEU A 127 -14.10 -4.09 12.13
C LEU A 127 -13.93 -2.99 13.18
N SER A 128 -14.59 -1.86 12.97
CA SER A 128 -14.59 -0.76 13.93
C SER A 128 -15.24 -1.16 15.26
N LEU A 129 -14.71 -0.61 16.35
CA LEU A 129 -15.26 -0.72 17.68
C LEU A 129 -15.77 0.64 18.15
N LYS A 130 -17.05 0.68 18.56
CA LYS A 130 -17.63 1.84 19.25
C LYS A 130 -17.36 1.73 20.74
N LEU A 131 -16.73 2.75 21.32
CA LEU A 131 -16.56 2.85 22.77
C LEU A 131 -17.90 3.26 23.42
N CYS A 132 -18.45 2.40 24.27
CA CYS A 132 -19.76 2.58 24.93
C CYS A 132 -19.62 3.15 26.36
N GLY A 133 -18.54 2.84 27.06
CA GLY A 133 -18.30 3.32 28.42
C GLY A 133 -17.10 2.64 29.08
N HIS A 134 -16.81 3.02 30.31
CA HIS A 134 -15.79 2.39 31.13
C HIS A 134 -16.21 2.39 32.60
N THR A 135 -15.57 1.54 33.41
CA THR A 135 -15.72 1.57 34.87
C THR A 135 -15.23 2.91 35.43
N THR A 136 -15.80 3.31 36.57
CA THR A 136 -15.57 4.60 37.22
C THR A 136 -15.15 4.42 38.69
N GLU A 137 -14.98 5.53 39.42
CA GLU A 137 -14.63 5.55 40.85
C GLU A 137 -13.33 4.80 41.19
N LYS A 138 -13.38 3.81 42.09
CA LYS A 138 -12.21 3.03 42.53
C LYS A 138 -11.54 2.30 41.37
N TYR A 139 -12.31 1.91 40.36
CA TYR A 139 -11.85 1.13 39.21
C TYR A 139 -11.91 1.96 37.92
N ASP A 140 -11.74 3.28 38.00
CA ASP A 140 -11.83 4.17 36.84
C ASP A 140 -10.95 3.67 35.68
N LYS A 141 -11.50 3.57 34.48
CA LYS A 141 -10.82 3.11 33.25
C LYS A 141 -10.18 1.71 33.31
N LEU A 142 -10.54 0.89 34.31
CA LEU A 142 -10.03 -0.47 34.45
C LEU A 142 -10.67 -1.44 33.46
N ILE A 143 -11.96 -1.29 33.17
CA ILE A 143 -12.69 -2.08 32.18
C ILE A 143 -13.40 -1.14 31.23
N TYR A 144 -13.14 -1.27 29.94
CA TYR A 144 -13.84 -0.57 28.87
C TYR A 144 -14.86 -1.47 28.19
N LYS A 145 -16.02 -0.93 27.86
CA LYS A 145 -17.06 -1.60 27.08
C LYS A 145 -17.02 -1.09 25.64
N PHE A 146 -16.80 -2.00 24.71
CA PHE A 146 -16.87 -1.73 23.28
C PHE A 146 -18.01 -2.52 22.64
N ARG A 147 -18.58 -1.98 21.57
CA ARG A 147 -19.49 -2.67 20.67
C ARG A 147 -18.83 -2.86 19.32
N VAL A 148 -18.94 -4.05 18.74
CA VAL A 148 -18.53 -4.31 17.35
C VAL A 148 -19.51 -3.62 16.40
N GLU A 149 -18.99 -2.85 15.45
CA GLU A 149 -19.79 -2.24 14.38
C GLU A 149 -19.85 -3.15 13.14
N HIS A 150 -20.84 -2.91 12.27
CA HIS A 150 -21.03 -3.66 11.02
C HIS A 150 -21.19 -5.19 11.23
N VAL A 151 -22.02 -5.56 12.21
CA VAL A 151 -22.22 -6.96 12.65
C VAL A 151 -23.13 -7.79 11.74
N GLU A 152 -23.62 -7.24 10.62
CA GLU A 152 -24.58 -7.91 9.74
C GLU A 152 -24.00 -9.19 9.14
N GLU A 153 -22.75 -9.13 8.66
CA GLU A 153 -22.02 -10.29 8.14
C GLU A 153 -21.76 -11.31 9.25
N ILE A 154 -21.35 -10.83 10.43
CA ILE A 154 -21.11 -11.68 11.60
C ILE A 154 -22.39 -12.41 12.04
N TYR A 155 -23.53 -11.73 12.05
CA TYR A 155 -24.83 -12.34 12.37
C TYR A 155 -25.20 -13.43 11.36
N ALA A 156 -25.05 -13.14 10.06
CA ALA A 156 -25.35 -14.11 9.00
C ALA A 156 -24.49 -15.37 9.15
N ASN A 157 -23.21 -15.22 9.46
CA ASN A 157 -22.31 -16.33 9.72
C ASN A 157 -22.68 -17.11 10.98
N ALA A 158 -22.95 -16.42 12.09
CA ALA A 158 -23.36 -17.06 13.34
C ALA A 158 -24.59 -17.93 13.11
N LYS A 159 -25.58 -17.43 12.36
CA LYS A 159 -26.77 -18.20 11.99
C LYS A 159 -26.46 -19.42 11.14
N ALA A 160 -25.69 -19.26 10.06
CA ALA A 160 -25.32 -20.38 9.20
C ALA A 160 -24.51 -21.45 9.95
N TYR A 161 -23.63 -21.02 10.85
CA TYR A 161 -22.82 -21.92 11.67
C TYR A 161 -23.66 -22.68 12.70
N GLU A 162 -24.63 -22.00 13.34
CA GLU A 162 -25.60 -22.64 14.24
C GLU A 162 -26.45 -23.69 13.52
N GLU A 163 -26.96 -23.38 12.33
CA GLU A 163 -27.77 -24.30 11.53
C GLU A 163 -26.99 -25.58 11.16
N LYS A 164 -25.68 -25.46 10.91
CA LYS A 164 -24.81 -26.58 10.49
C LYS A 164 -24.23 -27.38 11.66
N TYR A 165 -23.80 -26.71 12.73
CA TYR A 165 -23.01 -27.33 13.81
C TYR A 165 -23.70 -27.28 15.18
N GLY A 166 -24.84 -26.59 15.32
CA GLY A 166 -25.63 -26.51 16.56
C GLY A 166 -25.11 -25.51 17.60
N TYR A 167 -24.17 -24.64 17.22
CA TYR A 167 -23.64 -23.57 18.07
C TYR A 167 -23.13 -22.42 17.21
N ARG A 168 -22.91 -21.25 17.81
CA ARG A 168 -22.36 -20.07 17.13
C ARG A 168 -20.89 -19.93 17.46
N ARG A 169 -20.07 -19.55 16.47
CA ARG A 169 -18.62 -19.46 16.59
C ARG A 169 -18.15 -18.06 16.24
N TYR A 170 -17.17 -17.56 16.99
CA TYR A 170 -16.49 -16.29 16.74
C TYR A 170 -14.99 -16.44 17.00
N ASP A 171 -14.14 -16.13 16.03
CA ASP A 171 -12.68 -16.22 16.19
C ASP A 171 -12.09 -14.81 16.19
N VAL A 172 -11.49 -14.42 17.31
CA VAL A 172 -10.91 -13.09 17.52
C VAL A 172 -9.40 -13.23 17.66
N SER A 173 -8.65 -12.58 16.77
CA SER A 173 -7.19 -12.65 16.78
C SER A 173 -6.58 -11.56 17.64
N ASN A 174 -6.94 -10.30 17.41
CA ASN A 174 -6.41 -9.15 18.13
C ASN A 174 -7.36 -7.95 18.15
N LEU A 175 -7.07 -7.02 19.05
CA LEU A 175 -7.63 -5.68 19.07
C LEU A 175 -6.57 -4.68 18.62
N LEU A 176 -7.00 -3.58 18.01
CA LEU A 176 -6.22 -2.37 17.83
C LEU A 176 -6.88 -1.29 18.69
N LEU A 177 -6.16 -0.82 19.71
CA LEU A 177 -6.68 0.13 20.69
C LEU A 177 -5.86 1.42 20.64
N TYR A 178 -6.55 2.54 20.49
CA TYR A 178 -5.93 3.86 20.37
C TYR A 178 -5.98 4.60 21.70
N GLU A 179 -4.83 4.71 22.36
CA GLU A 179 -4.67 5.57 23.53
C GLU A 179 -4.75 7.06 23.14
N LEU A 180 -5.47 7.85 23.94
CA LEU A 180 -5.63 9.28 23.70
C LEU A 180 -4.26 9.98 23.74
N GLY A 181 -3.91 10.63 22.63
CA GLY A 181 -2.62 11.30 22.46
C GLY A 181 -1.47 10.41 21.98
N ALA A 182 -1.70 9.09 21.79
CA ALA A 182 -0.71 8.21 21.19
C ALA A 182 -0.50 8.51 19.69
N SER A 183 0.64 8.07 19.16
CA SER A 183 1.01 8.26 17.74
C SER A 183 0.39 7.24 16.80
N ALA A 184 -0.18 6.14 17.30
CA ALA A 184 -0.85 5.09 16.55
C ALA A 184 -1.70 4.23 17.50
N ALA A 185 -2.55 3.37 16.95
CA ALA A 185 -3.19 2.31 17.73
C ALA A 185 -2.16 1.23 18.09
N GLU A 186 -2.33 0.62 19.27
CA GLU A 186 -1.51 -0.50 19.72
C GLU A 186 -2.28 -1.83 19.62
N LYS A 187 -1.57 -2.89 19.22
CA LYS A 187 -2.09 -4.25 19.19
C LYS A 187 -2.25 -4.81 20.60
N SER A 188 -3.39 -5.44 20.85
CA SER A 188 -3.60 -6.40 21.95
C SER A 188 -3.95 -7.77 21.37
N THR A 189 -3.04 -8.74 21.47
CA THR A 189 -3.28 -10.12 20.99
C THR A 189 -4.29 -10.82 21.88
N VAL A 190 -5.29 -11.44 21.26
CA VAL A 190 -6.38 -12.18 21.93
C VAL A 190 -6.23 -13.67 21.68
N GLY A 191 -6.24 -14.10 20.41
CA GLY A 191 -6.15 -15.50 19.98
C GLY A 191 -7.16 -16.42 20.65
N LYS A 192 -8.46 -16.15 20.48
CA LYS A 192 -9.54 -16.97 21.06
C LYS A 192 -10.62 -17.32 20.05
N GLU A 193 -11.05 -18.58 20.10
CA GLU A 193 -12.28 -19.07 19.49
C GLU A 193 -13.36 -19.12 20.59
N TYR A 194 -14.44 -18.38 20.40
CA TYR A 194 -15.61 -18.37 21.28
C TYR A 194 -16.73 -19.21 20.68
N ARG A 195 -17.38 -20.00 21.53
CA ARG A 195 -18.52 -20.85 21.20
C ARG A 195 -19.70 -20.48 22.07
N TYR A 196 -20.82 -20.16 21.43
CA TYR A 196 -22.08 -19.82 22.10
C TYR A 196 -23.18 -20.84 21.83
N THR A 197 -23.93 -21.16 22.87
CA THR A 197 -25.13 -21.99 22.84
C THR A 197 -26.25 -21.36 23.65
N GLY A 198 -27.49 -21.78 23.40
CA GLY A 198 -28.66 -21.21 24.07
C GLY A 198 -28.94 -19.76 23.65
N TYR A 199 -29.74 -19.05 24.44
CA TYR A 199 -30.24 -17.71 24.09
C TYR A 199 -30.39 -16.80 25.31
N ALA A 200 -30.21 -15.50 25.07
CA ALA A 200 -30.53 -14.46 26.05
C ALA A 200 -32.03 -14.50 26.43
N LYS A 201 -32.36 -14.07 27.64
CA LYS A 201 -33.74 -14.07 28.15
C LYS A 201 -34.70 -13.37 27.17
N GLY A 202 -35.74 -14.08 26.73
CA GLY A 202 -36.80 -13.59 25.86
C GLY A 202 -36.55 -13.76 24.35
N TYR A 203 -35.40 -14.33 23.97
CA TYR A 203 -34.97 -14.44 22.56
C TYR A 203 -35.20 -15.82 21.93
N SER A 204 -35.67 -16.78 22.72
CA SER A 204 -36.21 -18.08 22.28
C SER A 204 -37.36 -18.53 23.20
N GLU A 205 -38.09 -19.58 22.81
CA GLU A 205 -39.11 -20.18 23.67
C GLU A 205 -38.50 -20.73 24.97
N GLU A 206 -37.33 -21.36 24.87
CA GLU A 206 -36.61 -21.94 26.01
C GLU A 206 -36.03 -20.89 26.97
N SER A 207 -35.77 -19.68 26.47
CA SER A 207 -35.26 -18.55 27.25
C SER A 207 -36.34 -17.54 27.64
N ALA A 208 -37.63 -17.86 27.48
CA ALA A 208 -38.71 -16.89 27.68
C ALA A 208 -38.72 -16.24 29.08
N THR A 209 -38.31 -16.96 30.12
CA THR A 209 -38.32 -16.48 31.53
C THR A 209 -36.94 -16.26 32.14
N LYS A 210 -35.89 -16.91 31.60
CA LYS A 210 -34.50 -16.82 32.06
C LYS A 210 -33.53 -16.99 30.90
N SER A 211 -32.30 -16.49 31.03
CA SER A 211 -31.24 -16.77 30.05
C SER A 211 -30.87 -18.25 30.05
N THR A 212 -30.60 -18.80 28.88
CA THR A 212 -29.96 -20.11 28.68
C THR A 212 -28.64 -19.96 27.93
N LEU A 213 -28.17 -18.72 27.74
CA LEU A 213 -26.95 -18.41 27.00
C LEU A 213 -25.73 -18.92 27.76
N GLU A 214 -24.87 -19.66 27.08
CA GLU A 214 -23.60 -20.16 27.58
C GLU A 214 -22.49 -19.81 26.59
N CYS A 215 -21.30 -19.51 27.11
CA CYS A 215 -20.11 -19.20 26.34
C CYS A 215 -18.93 -20.05 26.82
N GLU A 216 -18.28 -20.73 25.88
CA GLU A 216 -17.00 -21.39 26.08
C GLU A 216 -15.97 -20.76 25.16
N TRP A 217 -14.69 -20.79 25.54
CA TRP A 217 -13.62 -20.37 24.64
C TRP A 217 -12.43 -21.32 24.74
N LYS A 218 -11.66 -21.36 23.66
CA LYS A 218 -10.35 -22.02 23.62
C LYS A 218 -9.34 -21.13 22.90
N LYS A 219 -8.06 -21.41 23.11
CA LYS A 219 -6.98 -20.71 22.40
C LYS A 219 -7.10 -20.99 20.89
N ALA A 220 -7.01 -19.93 20.11
CA ALA A 220 -6.89 -19.97 18.65
C ALA A 220 -5.49 -19.49 18.26
N GLU A 221 -5.06 -19.92 17.08
CA GLU A 221 -3.76 -19.55 16.53
C GLU A 221 -3.81 -18.13 15.94
N VAL A 222 -2.75 -17.37 16.17
CA VAL A 222 -2.55 -16.01 15.68
C VAL A 222 -1.07 -15.83 15.40
N TYR A 223 -0.75 -15.34 14.21
CA TYR A 223 0.63 -15.00 13.86
C TYR A 223 0.91 -13.54 14.28
N GLU A 224 1.90 -13.36 15.14
CA GLU A 224 2.33 -12.03 15.56
C GLU A 224 3.43 -11.52 14.63
N ALA A 225 3.08 -10.56 13.76
CA ALA A 225 4.01 -10.03 12.79
C ALA A 225 4.76 -8.80 13.33
N ASN A 226 6.07 -8.79 13.11
CA ASN A 226 6.88 -7.58 13.14
C ASN A 226 7.16 -7.19 11.68
N VAL A 227 6.74 -5.99 11.30
CA VAL A 227 6.72 -5.55 9.91
C VAL A 227 7.57 -4.30 9.78
N SER A 228 8.50 -4.33 8.83
CA SER A 228 9.28 -3.17 8.40
C SER A 228 8.93 -2.82 6.95
N HIS A 229 9.25 -1.60 6.51
CA HIS A 229 8.98 -1.15 5.14
C HIS A 229 10.23 -0.68 4.41
N THR A 230 10.15 -0.73 3.09
CA THR A 230 11.11 -0.18 2.13
C THR A 230 10.35 0.26 0.88
N ASN A 231 10.98 1.07 0.05
CA ASN A 231 10.45 1.44 -1.26
C ASN A 231 11.52 1.22 -2.35
N TYR A 232 11.11 1.17 -3.60
CA TYR A 232 12.03 1.22 -4.74
C TYR A 232 11.52 2.20 -5.76
N ARG A 233 12.29 3.26 -5.96
CA ARG A 233 11.99 4.29 -6.93
C ARG A 233 12.76 4.00 -8.21
N MET A 234 12.05 3.98 -9.34
CA MET A 234 12.67 3.68 -10.63
C MET A 234 13.72 4.74 -10.97
N GLU A 235 14.80 4.31 -11.63
CA GLU A 235 15.90 5.18 -12.07
C GLU A 235 15.48 6.15 -13.20
N SER A 236 14.39 5.84 -13.92
CA SER A 236 13.94 6.63 -15.07
C SER A 236 12.57 7.25 -14.83
N GLU A 237 12.38 8.46 -15.34
CA GLU A 237 11.06 9.08 -15.48
C GLU A 237 10.26 8.40 -16.59
N TYR A 238 8.98 8.14 -16.33
CA TYR A 238 8.05 7.61 -17.34
C TYR A 238 7.10 8.70 -17.88
N LYS A 239 7.05 9.84 -17.19
CA LYS A 239 6.31 11.07 -17.47
C LYS A 239 7.10 12.24 -16.88
N ASP A 240 6.98 13.44 -17.45
CA ASP A 240 7.67 14.66 -16.98
C ASP A 240 7.72 14.72 -15.44
N HIS A 241 8.93 14.71 -14.88
CA HIS A 241 9.21 14.82 -13.44
C HIS A 241 8.59 13.72 -12.57
N THR A 242 8.19 12.59 -13.15
CA THR A 242 7.42 11.54 -12.49
C THR A 242 8.08 10.17 -12.68
N ARG A 243 8.36 9.50 -11.56
CA ARG A 243 8.95 8.17 -11.47
C ARG A 243 7.97 7.22 -10.82
N HIS A 244 8.01 5.95 -11.18
CA HIS A 244 7.27 4.94 -10.43
C HIS A 244 8.00 4.60 -9.14
N GLU A 245 7.23 4.34 -8.11
CA GLU A 245 7.70 3.88 -6.82
C GLU A 245 6.93 2.63 -6.41
N VAL A 246 7.66 1.56 -6.11
CA VAL A 246 7.11 0.33 -5.53
C VAL A 246 7.27 0.39 -4.02
N ASN A 247 6.19 0.17 -3.30
CA ASN A 247 6.14 0.19 -1.84
C ASN A 247 6.03 -1.24 -1.33
N THR A 248 6.92 -1.58 -0.41
CA THR A 248 7.17 -2.94 0.04
C THR A 248 7.21 -2.98 1.55
N VAL A 249 6.60 -3.99 2.14
CA VAL A 249 6.87 -4.38 3.53
C VAL A 249 7.58 -5.71 3.56
N TYR A 250 8.32 -5.98 4.62
CA TYR A 250 8.97 -7.27 4.83
C TYR A 250 8.80 -7.74 6.27
N PHE A 251 8.70 -9.05 6.44
CA PHE A 251 8.43 -9.72 7.72
C PHE A 251 8.88 -11.18 7.67
N SER A 252 9.14 -11.76 8.84
CA SER A 252 9.68 -13.13 8.97
C SER A 252 8.62 -14.09 9.50
N VAL A 253 8.44 -15.22 8.83
CA VAL A 253 7.46 -16.25 9.19
C VAL A 253 8.20 -17.47 9.75
N PRO A 254 7.87 -17.93 10.97
CA PRO A 254 8.47 -19.14 11.54
C PRO A 254 8.31 -20.39 10.65
N ASP A 255 9.35 -21.23 10.59
CA ASP A 255 9.37 -22.47 9.80
C ASP A 255 8.21 -23.42 10.14
N GLU A 256 7.66 -23.36 11.36
CA GLU A 256 6.48 -24.16 11.73
C GLU A 256 5.26 -23.86 10.86
N TYR A 257 5.04 -22.61 10.45
CA TYR A 257 3.93 -22.25 9.55
C TYR A 257 4.12 -22.85 8.16
N ILE A 258 5.36 -22.82 7.65
CA ILE A 258 5.70 -23.37 6.34
C ILE A 258 5.61 -24.90 6.37
N THR A 259 6.15 -25.51 7.42
CA THR A 259 6.12 -26.96 7.64
C THR A 259 4.70 -27.48 7.82
N ASP A 260 3.85 -26.81 8.59
CA ASP A 260 2.50 -27.29 8.91
C ASP A 260 1.50 -26.96 7.81
N TYR A 261 1.55 -25.74 7.26
CA TYR A 261 0.52 -25.18 6.37
C TYR A 261 0.98 -24.92 4.93
N GLY A 262 2.26 -25.11 4.62
CA GLY A 262 2.83 -25.00 3.28
C GLY A 262 3.22 -23.57 2.92
N ASN A 263 3.21 -23.25 1.63
CA ASN A 263 3.73 -21.97 1.17
C ASN A 263 2.77 -20.82 1.49
N LEU A 264 3.32 -19.66 1.85
CA LEU A 264 2.56 -18.43 1.95
C LEU A 264 2.06 -18.03 0.55
N GLN A 265 0.75 -18.16 0.34
CA GLN A 265 0.10 -17.96 -0.95
C GLN A 265 -0.67 -16.65 -1.03
N GLY A 266 -1.13 -16.09 0.09
CA GLY A 266 -1.86 -14.83 0.05
C GLY A 266 -1.82 -14.02 1.33
N ILE A 267 -2.06 -12.72 1.18
CA ILE A 267 -2.08 -11.75 2.27
C ILE A 267 -3.30 -10.86 2.06
N ARG A 268 -4.07 -10.63 3.11
CA ARG A 268 -5.06 -9.54 3.14
C ARG A 268 -4.52 -8.43 4.00
N ALA A 269 -4.56 -7.20 3.49
CA ALA A 269 -4.08 -6.02 4.19
C ALA A 269 -5.02 -4.83 3.99
N GLN A 270 -4.89 -3.84 4.87
CA GLN A 270 -5.54 -2.55 4.75
C GLN A 270 -4.54 -1.42 4.99
N TRP A 271 -4.85 -0.24 4.45
CA TRP A 271 -4.16 1.01 4.75
C TRP A 271 -5.04 2.19 4.35
N TYR A 272 -4.78 3.37 4.91
CA TYR A 272 -5.32 4.62 4.39
C TYR A 272 -4.32 5.26 3.44
N GLU A 273 -4.76 5.59 2.24
CA GLU A 273 -3.89 6.14 1.22
C GLU A 273 -4.14 7.61 0.94
N TYR A 274 -3.04 8.37 0.89
CA TYR A 274 -3.03 9.79 0.61
C TYR A 274 -1.84 10.14 -0.30
N VAL A 275 -1.96 11.23 -1.05
CA VAL A 275 -0.82 11.88 -1.72
C VAL A 275 -0.51 13.14 -0.95
N THR A 276 0.76 13.43 -0.69
CA THR A 276 1.18 14.66 -0.04
C THR A 276 0.79 15.89 -0.87
N SER A 277 0.41 16.99 -0.21
CA SER A 277 0.45 18.30 -0.86
C SER A 277 1.90 18.65 -1.20
N PRO A 278 2.16 19.61 -2.11
CA PRO A 278 3.51 19.87 -2.59
C PRO A 278 4.52 20.10 -1.45
N ILE A 279 5.61 19.34 -1.49
CA ILE A 279 6.74 19.41 -0.55
C ILE A 279 7.78 20.34 -1.12
N PHE A 280 8.00 21.49 -0.48
CA PHE A 280 8.94 22.50 -0.92
C PHE A 280 10.28 22.32 -0.20
N VAL A 281 11.37 22.18 -0.96
CA VAL A 281 12.72 22.05 -0.44
C VAL A 281 13.60 23.11 -1.10
N THR A 282 14.25 23.96 -0.31
CA THR A 282 15.08 25.07 -0.83
C THR A 282 16.45 25.13 -0.17
N GLU A 283 17.47 25.49 -0.96
CA GLU A 283 18.81 25.80 -0.47
C GLU A 283 18.96 27.29 -0.11
N ASP A 284 18.04 28.15 -0.55
CA ASP A 284 18.03 29.57 -0.22
C ASP A 284 17.48 29.81 1.20
N ALA A 285 18.37 30.18 2.11
CA ALA A 285 18.03 30.48 3.50
C ALA A 285 17.10 31.70 3.65
N GLY A 286 17.18 32.67 2.74
CA GLY A 286 16.28 33.83 2.68
C GLY A 286 14.88 33.43 2.24
N ALA A 287 14.77 32.56 1.24
CA ALA A 287 13.50 31.99 0.81
C ALA A 287 12.83 31.20 1.95
N TYR A 288 13.58 30.30 2.58
CA TYR A 288 13.11 29.50 3.71
C TYR A 288 12.60 30.39 4.84
N ALA A 289 13.38 31.39 5.27
CA ALA A 289 13.00 32.30 6.34
C ALA A 289 11.72 33.09 6.00
N ALA A 290 11.60 33.58 4.77
CA ALA A 290 10.43 34.35 4.35
C ALA A 290 9.16 33.51 4.20
N LEU A 291 9.27 32.28 3.69
CA LEU A 291 8.14 31.37 3.50
C LEU A 291 7.71 30.70 4.80
N SER A 292 8.60 30.54 5.78
CA SER A 292 8.29 29.90 7.07
C SER A 292 7.14 30.59 7.82
N ASP A 293 7.03 31.92 7.71
CA ASP A 293 5.94 32.70 8.34
C ASP A 293 4.57 32.47 7.66
N TYR A 294 4.55 31.87 6.48
CA TYR A 294 3.35 31.61 5.68
C TYR A 294 2.98 30.13 5.58
N VAL A 295 3.71 29.24 6.27
CA VAL A 295 3.36 27.82 6.35
C VAL A 295 1.99 27.66 7.02
N GLY A 296 1.12 26.89 6.38
CA GLY A 296 -0.27 26.70 6.80
C GLY A 296 -1.18 27.92 6.58
N VAL A 297 -0.70 28.97 5.91
CA VAL A 297 -1.50 30.16 5.60
C VAL A 297 -1.96 30.11 4.15
N ASN A 298 -3.29 30.14 3.95
CA ASN A 298 -3.87 30.29 2.63
C ASN A 298 -3.73 31.74 2.15
N ILE A 299 -2.85 31.96 1.17
CA ILE A 299 -2.57 33.27 0.57
C ILE A 299 -3.38 33.54 -0.72
N GLY A 300 -4.24 32.59 -1.13
CA GLY A 300 -4.93 32.62 -2.41
C GLY A 300 -3.96 32.55 -3.59
N GLU A 301 -4.28 33.24 -4.69
CA GLU A 301 -3.43 33.28 -5.88
C GLU A 301 -2.19 34.16 -5.69
N LYS A 302 -2.34 35.28 -4.95
CA LYS A 302 -1.31 36.33 -4.83
C LYS A 302 -1.40 37.01 -3.47
N ASN A 303 -0.25 37.23 -2.85
CA ASN A 303 -0.09 38.07 -1.67
C ASN A 303 1.05 39.07 -1.86
N GLU A 304 0.71 40.33 -2.11
CA GLU A 304 1.68 41.41 -2.37
C GLU A 304 2.62 41.72 -1.21
N ALA A 305 2.28 41.31 0.02
CA ALA A 305 3.16 41.45 1.17
C ALA A 305 4.30 40.42 1.16
N LEU A 306 4.04 39.21 0.64
CA LEU A 306 5.05 38.18 0.45
C LEU A 306 5.89 38.52 -0.78
N LYS A 307 7.17 38.82 -0.57
CA LYS A 307 8.12 39.21 -1.63
C LYS A 307 8.84 38.04 -2.28
N TRP A 308 8.27 36.85 -2.18
CA TRP A 308 8.81 35.61 -2.73
C TRP A 308 7.75 34.87 -3.54
N SER A 309 8.16 34.31 -4.67
CA SER A 309 7.33 33.43 -5.50
C SER A 309 8.04 32.09 -5.63
N VAL A 310 7.28 31.00 -5.66
CA VAL A 310 7.84 29.69 -6.04
C VAL A 310 7.26 29.28 -7.37
N LEU A 311 8.12 28.90 -8.32
CA LEU A 311 7.75 28.41 -9.64
C LEU A 311 8.36 27.03 -9.85
N TRP A 312 7.58 26.08 -10.38
CA TRP A 312 8.08 24.74 -10.71
C TRP A 312 7.28 24.13 -11.86
N HIS A 313 7.69 22.94 -12.31
CA HIS A 313 7.15 22.31 -13.50
C HIS A 313 7.37 23.21 -14.73
N GLU A 314 8.64 23.51 -14.98
CA GLU A 314 9.05 24.26 -16.16
C GLU A 314 8.88 23.40 -17.41
N LYS A 315 8.32 23.99 -18.47
CA LYS A 315 8.48 23.46 -19.82
C LYS A 315 9.25 24.48 -20.64
N THR A 316 10.47 24.12 -21.04
CA THR A 316 11.27 24.97 -21.91
C THR A 316 10.54 25.11 -23.25
N THR A 317 10.18 26.35 -23.59
CA THR A 317 9.73 26.69 -24.95
C THR A 317 10.89 27.28 -25.74
N THR A 318 10.64 27.95 -26.86
CA THR A 318 11.70 28.57 -27.64
C THR A 318 12.42 29.64 -26.78
N PRO A 319 13.75 29.59 -26.63
CA PRO A 319 14.48 30.59 -25.85
C PRO A 319 14.16 32.02 -26.31
N PRO A 320 13.98 32.99 -25.41
CA PRO A 320 14.35 32.98 -24.00
C PRO A 320 13.18 32.67 -23.03
N LEU A 321 12.08 32.06 -23.49
CA LEU A 321 10.86 31.93 -22.68
C LEU A 321 10.74 30.55 -22.03
N SER A 322 10.91 30.53 -20.70
CA SER A 322 10.50 29.43 -19.83
C SER A 322 9.03 29.60 -19.44
N ALA A 323 8.23 28.54 -19.60
CA ALA A 323 6.81 28.53 -19.22
C ALA A 323 6.60 27.62 -18.01
N PHE A 324 6.09 28.18 -16.91
CA PHE A 324 5.81 27.44 -15.67
C PHE A 324 4.33 27.07 -15.57
N PHE A 325 4.06 25.84 -15.14
CA PHE A 325 2.70 25.32 -15.01
C PHE A 325 2.20 25.29 -13.58
N ARG A 326 3.05 25.55 -12.60
CA ARG A 326 2.68 25.60 -11.19
C ARG A 326 3.39 26.74 -10.47
N THR A 327 2.66 27.39 -9.57
CA THR A 327 3.19 28.55 -8.82
C THR A 327 2.54 28.70 -7.45
N TYR A 328 3.34 29.13 -6.48
CA TYR A 328 2.91 29.68 -5.20
C TYR A 328 3.23 31.18 -5.20
N ASN A 329 2.25 32.00 -4.83
CA ASN A 329 2.29 33.47 -4.89
C ASN A 329 2.54 34.03 -6.30
N ASN A 330 1.54 33.95 -7.17
CA ASN A 330 1.60 34.46 -8.55
C ASN A 330 1.67 35.99 -8.58
N GLN A 331 2.87 36.52 -8.75
CA GLN A 331 3.10 37.97 -8.70
C GLN A 331 3.07 38.63 -10.09
N GLY A 332 3.00 37.82 -11.14
CA GLY A 332 2.98 38.28 -12.53
C GLY A 332 4.34 38.84 -12.94
N TYR A 333 5.12 38.04 -13.66
CA TYR A 333 6.37 38.51 -14.25
C TYR A 333 6.08 39.34 -15.52
N GLY A 334 6.79 40.44 -15.70
CA GLY A 334 6.65 41.30 -16.89
C GLY A 334 7.09 40.61 -18.19
N LEU A 335 7.06 41.32 -19.31
CA LEU A 335 7.41 40.80 -20.66
C LEU A 335 8.83 40.19 -20.80
N ASN A 336 9.71 40.40 -19.82
CA ASN A 336 11.10 39.92 -19.80
C ASN A 336 11.39 38.93 -18.65
N GLY A 337 10.37 38.47 -17.91
CA GLY A 337 10.51 37.46 -16.85
C GLY A 337 9.85 36.12 -17.23
N PRO A 338 9.91 35.10 -16.36
CA PRO A 338 9.34 33.79 -16.63
C PRO A 338 7.84 33.86 -16.92
N ALA A 339 7.39 33.18 -17.97
CA ALA A 339 5.99 33.17 -18.33
C ALA A 339 5.24 32.14 -17.46
N ILE A 340 4.13 32.53 -16.85
CA ILE A 340 3.20 31.57 -16.23
C ILE A 340 2.21 31.13 -17.31
N SER A 341 2.12 29.82 -17.52
CA SER A 341 1.32 29.23 -18.59
C SER A 341 -0.17 29.52 -18.42
N SER A 342 -0.89 29.70 -19.54
CA SER A 342 -2.35 29.79 -19.53
C SER A 342 -2.95 28.48 -19.04
N GLY A 343 -3.50 28.47 -17.82
CA GLY A 343 -4.01 27.27 -17.15
C GLY A 343 -3.04 26.69 -16.10
N ALA A 344 -2.04 27.45 -15.66
CA ALA A 344 -1.21 27.08 -14.52
C ALA A 344 -2.04 26.78 -13.27
N THR A 345 -1.55 25.84 -12.45
CA THR A 345 -2.14 25.51 -11.16
C THR A 345 -1.54 26.41 -10.09
N TYR A 346 -2.42 27.10 -9.35
CA TYR A 346 -2.02 27.93 -8.21
C TYR A 346 -2.09 27.09 -6.94
N THR A 347 -0.99 27.05 -6.19
CA THR A 347 -0.97 26.47 -4.85
C THR A 347 -1.25 27.59 -3.86
N PRO A 348 -2.39 27.58 -3.15
CA PRO A 348 -2.76 28.69 -2.27
C PRO A 348 -2.12 28.60 -0.87
N GLU A 349 -1.60 27.44 -0.48
CA GLU A 349 -1.06 27.17 0.85
C GLU A 349 0.17 26.26 0.74
N ILE A 350 1.22 26.57 1.50
CA ILE A 350 2.38 25.70 1.70
C ILE A 350 2.20 24.98 3.03
N SER A 351 2.10 23.67 3.00
CA SER A 351 2.01 22.84 4.22
C SER A 351 3.32 22.14 4.56
N TRP A 352 4.27 22.12 3.63
CA TRP A 352 5.55 21.41 3.73
C TRP A 352 6.68 22.32 3.26
N LEU A 353 7.61 22.68 4.15
CA LEU A 353 8.73 23.54 3.81
C LEU A 353 10.00 23.08 4.52
N PHE A 354 11.03 22.76 3.74
CA PHE A 354 12.31 22.28 4.25
C PHE A 354 13.46 23.09 3.68
N SER A 355 14.50 23.25 4.49
CA SER A 355 15.78 23.79 4.04
C SER A 355 16.79 22.67 3.87
N THR A 356 17.60 22.75 2.82
CA THR A 356 18.78 21.88 2.65
C THR A 356 19.93 22.27 3.58
N ASN A 357 19.80 23.38 4.31
CA ASN A 357 20.86 24.02 5.09
C ASN A 357 22.10 24.37 4.26
N GLY A 358 21.90 24.75 3.00
CA GLY A 358 22.95 25.18 2.08
C GLY A 358 23.67 24.03 1.36
N ILE A 359 23.17 22.79 1.50
CA ILE A 359 23.54 21.68 0.60
C ILE A 359 22.85 21.92 -0.75
N ASP A 360 23.54 21.63 -1.84
CA ASP A 360 22.96 21.73 -3.18
C ASP A 360 21.68 20.87 -3.26
N HIS A 361 20.59 21.48 -3.71
CA HIS A 361 19.29 20.83 -3.73
C HIS A 361 19.27 19.56 -4.58
N SER A 362 20.10 19.46 -5.63
CA SER A 362 20.21 18.26 -6.48
C SER A 362 20.90 17.08 -5.80
N GLU A 363 21.63 17.34 -4.71
CA GLU A 363 22.30 16.33 -3.88
C GLU A 363 21.58 16.08 -2.55
N TYR A 364 20.52 16.84 -2.26
CA TYR A 364 19.83 16.79 -0.96
C TYR A 364 18.56 15.94 -1.01
N GLN A 365 18.65 14.72 -0.48
CA GLN A 365 17.48 13.89 -0.17
C GLN A 365 16.92 14.26 1.20
N LEU A 366 15.61 14.54 1.26
CA LEU A 366 14.91 14.71 2.53
C LEU A 366 14.54 13.32 3.08
N SER A 367 15.09 12.98 4.25
CA SER A 367 14.88 11.66 4.85
C SER A 367 13.42 11.41 5.26
N ARG A 368 13.00 10.14 5.25
CA ARG A 368 11.65 9.75 5.71
C ARG A 368 11.32 10.23 7.13
N TYR A 369 12.31 10.23 8.02
CA TYR A 369 12.14 10.68 9.40
C TYR A 369 11.85 12.18 9.51
N GLN A 370 12.46 13.00 8.64
CA GLN A 370 12.17 14.44 8.59
C GLN A 370 10.74 14.69 8.09
N VAL A 371 10.30 13.94 7.08
CA VAL A 371 8.93 14.02 6.55
C VAL A 371 7.92 13.62 7.63
N GLU A 372 8.11 12.46 8.25
CA GLU A 372 7.20 11.97 9.28
C GLU A 372 7.15 12.90 10.50
N THR A 373 8.32 13.37 10.97
CA THR A 373 8.39 14.30 12.11
C THR A 373 7.67 15.61 11.82
N TRP A 374 7.82 16.15 10.61
CA TRP A 374 7.07 17.32 10.17
C TRP A 374 5.56 17.03 10.20
N ALA A 375 5.12 15.95 9.57
CA ALA A 375 3.71 15.58 9.48
C ALA A 375 3.05 15.49 10.88
N ARG A 376 3.73 14.84 11.83
CA ARG A 376 3.24 14.63 13.20
C ARG A 376 3.20 15.92 14.01
N SER A 377 4.14 16.84 13.80
CA SER A 377 4.23 18.08 14.59
C SER A 377 3.43 19.24 13.99
N TYR A 378 3.11 19.18 12.70
CA TYR A 378 2.48 20.26 11.93
C TYR A 378 1.24 20.87 12.60
N ALA A 379 0.28 20.03 13.02
CA ALA A 379 -0.95 20.48 13.66
C ALA A 379 -0.68 21.37 14.88
N SER A 380 0.20 20.90 15.77
CA SER A 380 0.59 21.62 16.97
C SER A 380 1.45 22.86 16.70
N ALA A 381 2.34 22.79 15.71
CA ALA A 381 3.28 23.86 15.38
C ALA A 381 2.59 25.07 14.73
N TYR A 382 1.56 24.83 13.91
CA TYR A 382 0.87 25.85 13.12
C TYR A 382 -0.58 26.09 13.55
N GLY A 383 -1.01 25.52 14.68
CA GLY A 383 -2.36 25.72 15.22
C GLY A 383 -3.47 25.17 14.31
N LYS A 384 -3.21 24.02 13.68
CA LYS A 384 -4.13 23.33 12.77
C LYS A 384 -4.77 22.12 13.45
N GLU A 385 -5.86 21.63 12.86
CA GLU A 385 -6.55 20.45 13.33
C GLU A 385 -5.86 19.17 12.84
N ALA A 386 -5.89 18.10 13.64
CA ALA A 386 -5.40 16.79 13.25
C ALA A 386 -6.58 15.90 12.84
N ASP A 387 -7.25 16.23 11.73
CA ASP A 387 -8.49 15.60 11.28
C ASP A 387 -8.30 14.26 10.57
N ILE A 388 -7.13 14.03 9.97
CA ILE A 388 -6.77 12.75 9.36
C ILE A 388 -6.28 11.80 10.46
N LEU A 389 -7.10 10.77 10.74
CA LEU A 389 -6.83 9.75 11.75
C LEU A 389 -6.45 10.33 13.11
N GLY A 390 -6.91 11.54 13.46
CA GLY A 390 -6.57 12.23 14.72
C GLY A 390 -5.09 12.59 14.87
N ARG A 391 -4.29 12.48 13.81
CA ARG A 391 -2.82 12.56 13.87
C ARG A 391 -2.23 13.57 12.91
N TYR A 392 -2.87 13.79 11.77
CA TYR A 392 -2.34 14.62 10.70
C TYR A 392 -3.37 15.63 10.24
N SER A 393 -2.92 16.80 9.81
CA SER A 393 -3.78 17.84 9.24
C SER A 393 -4.06 17.57 7.76
N SER A 394 -5.30 17.75 7.33
CA SER A 394 -5.73 17.42 5.97
C SER A 394 -5.05 18.21 4.86
N GLU A 395 -4.55 19.43 5.13
CA GLU A 395 -3.78 20.25 4.19
C GLU A 395 -2.36 19.72 3.90
N LEU A 396 -1.87 18.77 4.69
CA LEU A 396 -0.64 18.03 4.38
C LEU A 396 -0.83 17.09 3.18
N PHE A 397 -2.07 16.85 2.75
CA PHE A 397 -2.40 15.90 1.70
C PHE A 397 -3.21 16.57 0.58
N ALA A 398 -2.97 16.15 -0.65
CA ALA A 398 -3.75 16.53 -1.83
C ALA A 398 -5.20 16.02 -1.72
N GLU A 399 -6.14 16.70 -2.38
CA GLU A 399 -7.59 16.40 -2.31
C GLU A 399 -7.98 14.98 -2.78
N GLY A 400 -7.10 14.29 -3.49
CA GLY A 400 -7.31 12.91 -3.91
C GLY A 400 -6.01 12.20 -4.25
N ILE A 401 -6.07 10.88 -4.28
CA ILE A 401 -5.02 10.00 -4.82
C ILE A 401 -5.21 9.83 -6.33
N ASP A 402 -4.32 9.07 -6.97
CA ASP A 402 -4.38 8.80 -8.40
C ASP A 402 -5.75 8.23 -8.81
N THR A 403 -6.28 8.71 -9.94
CA THR A 403 -7.64 8.40 -10.43
C THR A 403 -7.96 6.90 -10.45
N GLU A 404 -6.95 6.09 -10.74
CA GLU A 404 -7.07 4.65 -10.90
C GLU A 404 -7.07 3.95 -9.53
N ARG A 405 -6.38 4.53 -8.55
CA ARG A 405 -6.35 4.08 -7.16
C ARG A 405 -7.61 4.48 -6.39
N ILE A 406 -8.30 5.57 -6.80
CA ILE A 406 -9.62 5.94 -6.26
C ILE A 406 -10.63 4.79 -6.37
N LYS A 407 -10.52 3.94 -7.41
CA LYS A 407 -11.41 2.78 -7.61
C LYS A 407 -11.22 1.68 -6.57
N LEU A 408 -10.11 1.71 -5.84
CA LEU A 408 -9.75 0.72 -4.80
C LEU A 408 -10.21 1.14 -3.41
N LEU A 409 -10.67 2.39 -3.25
CA LEU A 409 -11.15 2.90 -1.96
C LEU A 409 -12.46 2.22 -1.57
N GLU A 410 -12.61 1.95 -0.27
CA GLU A 410 -13.90 1.56 0.32
C GLU A 410 -14.96 2.67 0.12
N ASN A 411 -14.52 3.94 0.03
CA ASN A 411 -15.36 5.07 -0.34
C ASN A 411 -14.71 5.90 -1.47
N PRO A 412 -14.96 5.57 -2.76
CA PRO A 412 -14.40 6.29 -3.89
C PRO A 412 -14.80 7.77 -3.97
N GLU A 413 -15.95 8.16 -3.40
CA GLU A 413 -16.41 9.56 -3.41
C GLU A 413 -15.49 10.47 -2.58
N ALA A 414 -14.81 9.91 -1.58
CA ALA A 414 -13.85 10.64 -0.74
C ALA A 414 -12.53 10.94 -1.46
N LYS A 415 -12.25 10.30 -2.61
CA LYS A 415 -11.04 10.44 -3.45
C LYS A 415 -9.70 10.09 -2.77
N ARG A 416 -9.68 9.82 -1.47
CA ARG A 416 -8.54 9.37 -0.65
C ARG A 416 -9.09 8.69 0.61
N GLY A 417 -8.34 7.80 1.26
CA GLY A 417 -8.80 7.10 2.46
C GLY A 417 -8.55 5.58 2.43
N LEU A 418 -9.43 4.82 3.08
CA LEU A 418 -9.23 3.39 3.35
C LEU A 418 -9.28 2.52 2.09
N ILE A 419 -8.29 1.64 1.96
CA ILE A 419 -8.20 0.57 0.98
C ILE A 419 -8.04 -0.76 1.74
N VAL A 420 -8.79 -1.79 1.35
CA VAL A 420 -8.68 -3.16 1.88
C VAL A 420 -8.54 -4.14 0.72
N ARG A 421 -7.47 -4.94 0.69
CA ARG A 421 -7.11 -5.77 -0.47
C ARG A 421 -6.60 -7.15 -0.08
N ASP A 422 -6.90 -8.10 -0.95
CA ASP A 422 -6.30 -9.44 -0.98
C ASP A 422 -5.23 -9.51 -2.07
N PHE A 423 -4.15 -10.22 -1.78
CA PHE A 423 -3.00 -10.44 -2.65
C PHE A 423 -2.73 -11.93 -2.75
N ASP A 424 -2.33 -12.40 -3.93
CA ASP A 424 -1.96 -13.79 -4.18
C ASP A 424 -0.53 -13.87 -4.73
N ALA A 425 0.28 -14.81 -4.23
CA ALA A 425 1.69 -14.96 -4.60
C ALA A 425 1.88 -15.40 -6.07
N ASN A 426 0.85 -15.98 -6.70
CA ASN A 426 0.88 -16.34 -8.11
C ASN A 426 0.57 -15.15 -9.04
N ASP A 427 0.15 -14.01 -8.49
CA ASP A 427 -0.11 -12.80 -9.27
C ASP A 427 1.22 -12.19 -9.73
N GLU A 428 1.86 -12.72 -10.77
CA GLU A 428 3.14 -12.20 -11.24
C GLU A 428 3.00 -10.86 -11.96
N PHE A 429 3.76 -9.84 -11.56
CA PHE A 429 3.83 -8.55 -12.22
C PHE A 429 5.06 -8.26 -13.08
N ASN A 430 4.83 -7.95 -14.35
CA ASN A 430 5.85 -7.34 -15.21
C ASN A 430 5.83 -5.83 -15.03
N LEU A 431 6.95 -5.26 -14.60
CA LEU A 431 7.13 -3.81 -14.55
C LEU A 431 6.94 -3.14 -15.93
N LEU A 432 7.03 -3.89 -17.05
CA LEU A 432 7.41 -3.33 -18.36
C LEU A 432 6.63 -3.83 -19.61
N SER A 433 5.36 -4.29 -19.56
CA SER A 433 4.64 -4.60 -20.81
C SER A 433 3.16 -4.21 -20.86
N TYR A 434 2.85 -3.27 -21.76
CA TYR A 434 1.53 -3.03 -22.34
C TYR A 434 1.55 -3.54 -23.81
N ASP A 435 0.85 -4.65 -24.10
CA ASP A 435 0.49 -5.09 -25.46
C ASP A 435 -0.96 -5.59 -25.44
N ASP A 436 -1.76 -5.21 -26.44
CA ASP A 436 -3.24 -5.30 -26.48
C ASP A 436 -3.82 -6.73 -26.65
N THR A 437 -3.22 -7.79 -26.08
CA THR A 437 -3.78 -9.17 -26.13
C THR A 437 -4.09 -9.77 -24.76
N HIS A 438 -5.05 -9.15 -24.06
CA HIS A 438 -5.14 -9.26 -22.61
C HIS A 438 -5.82 -10.51 -21.99
N SER A 439 -5.07 -11.34 -21.25
CA SER A 439 -5.58 -12.33 -20.28
C SER A 439 -4.58 -12.60 -19.14
N GLY A 440 -5.08 -12.54 -17.89
CA GLY A 440 -4.25 -12.67 -16.68
C GLY A 440 -3.66 -11.33 -16.26
N TRP A 441 -2.37 -11.17 -16.47
CA TRP A 441 -1.54 -10.04 -16.01
C TRP A 441 -2.07 -8.64 -16.39
N GLU A 442 -2.75 -8.48 -17.52
CA GLU A 442 -3.32 -7.18 -17.87
C GLU A 442 -4.56 -6.78 -17.05
N ALA A 443 -5.19 -7.72 -16.33
CA ALA A 443 -6.21 -7.46 -15.31
C ALA A 443 -5.61 -7.01 -13.97
N PHE A 444 -4.36 -7.41 -13.66
CA PHE A 444 -3.65 -6.95 -12.46
C PHE A 444 -3.07 -5.54 -12.65
N VAL A 445 -2.63 -5.19 -13.87
CA VAL A 445 -2.18 -3.82 -14.24
C VAL A 445 -3.33 -2.80 -14.25
N ASP A 446 -4.54 -3.20 -14.65
CA ASP A 446 -5.77 -2.40 -14.48
C ASP A 446 -6.20 -2.29 -13.01
N TYR A 447 -5.67 -3.14 -12.14
CA TYR A 447 -6.05 -3.29 -10.73
C TYR A 447 -5.14 -2.52 -9.76
N ILE A 448 -3.86 -2.21 -10.06
CA ILE A 448 -2.99 -1.46 -9.12
C ILE A 448 -2.52 -0.06 -9.57
N CYS A 449 -2.49 0.31 -10.86
CA CYS A 449 -1.77 1.53 -11.27
C CYS A 449 -2.32 2.30 -12.49
N GLY A 450 -3.55 2.06 -12.94
CA GLY A 450 -4.06 2.46 -14.27
C GLY A 450 -3.15 3.27 -15.21
N LYS A 451 -2.36 2.48 -15.95
CA LYS A 451 -1.80 2.63 -17.30
C LYS A 451 -1.15 3.96 -17.73
N LYS A 452 0.19 3.93 -17.81
CA LYS A 452 1.00 3.81 -19.06
C LYS A 452 2.48 3.55 -18.71
N VAL A 453 3.11 2.47 -19.22
CA VAL A 453 4.58 2.27 -19.19
C VAL A 453 5.08 1.49 -20.41
N ILE A 454 6.20 1.95 -20.97
CA ILE A 454 7.18 1.18 -21.76
C ILE A 454 8.56 1.61 -21.24
N PHE A 455 9.44 0.72 -20.73
CA PHE A 455 10.94 0.79 -20.79
C PHE A 455 11.65 -0.40 -20.07
N GLY A 456 12.17 -1.41 -20.79
CA GLY A 456 13.20 -2.38 -20.29
C GLY A 456 12.75 -3.83 -20.05
N ASP A 457 13.67 -4.71 -19.64
CA ASP A 457 13.83 -6.15 -20.00
C ASP A 457 12.73 -7.19 -19.64
N GLY A 458 11.50 -6.80 -19.28
CA GLY A 458 10.38 -7.74 -19.08
C GLY A 458 10.47 -8.63 -17.82
N VAL A 459 11.15 -8.15 -16.77
CA VAL A 459 11.30 -8.86 -15.50
C VAL A 459 9.97 -8.91 -14.74
N LYS A 460 9.58 -10.12 -14.31
CA LYS A 460 8.39 -10.35 -13.50
C LYS A 460 8.73 -10.46 -12.02
N TYR A 461 7.87 -9.90 -11.17
CA TYR A 461 7.98 -9.92 -9.71
C TYR A 461 6.70 -10.51 -9.12
N SER A 462 6.81 -11.28 -8.05
CA SER A 462 5.62 -11.65 -7.28
C SER A 462 5.35 -10.56 -6.23
N PRO A 463 4.09 -10.22 -5.93
CA PRO A 463 3.75 -9.38 -4.80
C PRO A 463 4.18 -10.02 -3.48
N ILE A 464 4.20 -11.35 -3.37
CA ILE A 464 4.60 -12.06 -2.15
C ILE A 464 5.73 -13.02 -2.49
N GLU A 465 6.91 -12.78 -1.93
CA GLU A 465 8.09 -13.55 -2.31
C GLU A 465 8.95 -13.89 -1.09
N GLU A 466 9.26 -15.17 -0.94
CA GLU A 466 10.27 -15.64 0.00
C GLU A 466 11.67 -15.27 -0.50
N ILE A 467 12.47 -14.71 0.40
CA ILE A 467 13.86 -14.35 0.16
C ILE A 467 14.74 -15.51 0.63
N THR A 468 15.36 -16.20 -0.33
CA THR A 468 16.26 -17.32 -0.04
C THR A 468 17.73 -16.89 -0.16
N PRO A 469 18.69 -17.63 0.42
CA PRO A 469 20.12 -17.35 0.27
C PRO A 469 20.60 -17.29 -1.20
N GLU A 470 19.91 -17.95 -2.13
CA GLU A 470 20.24 -17.89 -3.56
C GLU A 470 19.82 -16.56 -4.20
N LYS A 471 18.77 -15.91 -3.69
CA LYS A 471 18.27 -14.63 -4.18
C LYS A 471 18.99 -13.45 -3.54
N PHE A 472 19.39 -13.59 -2.27
CA PHE A 472 20.11 -12.54 -1.54
C PHE A 472 21.62 -12.74 -1.68
N THR A 473 22.22 -12.03 -2.64
CA THR A 473 23.60 -12.27 -3.06
C THR A 473 24.64 -11.60 -2.15
N GLY A 474 24.21 -10.65 -1.31
CA GLY A 474 25.09 -9.78 -0.52
C GLY A 474 25.72 -8.65 -1.34
N ASN A 475 25.32 -8.48 -2.60
CA ASN A 475 25.72 -7.35 -3.42
C ASN A 475 24.62 -6.29 -3.38
N LYS A 476 24.84 -5.23 -2.57
CA LYS A 476 23.89 -4.13 -2.36
C LYS A 476 23.18 -3.66 -3.63
N ALA A 477 23.93 -3.26 -4.66
CA ALA A 477 23.32 -2.74 -5.89
C ALA A 477 22.47 -3.78 -6.63
N ALA A 478 22.93 -5.03 -6.70
CA ALA A 478 22.17 -6.10 -7.35
C ALA A 478 20.94 -6.50 -6.53
N ASP A 479 21.08 -6.64 -5.22
CA ASP A 479 20.00 -7.02 -4.31
C ASP A 479 18.93 -5.92 -4.27
N CYS A 480 19.30 -4.64 -4.13
CA CYS A 480 18.35 -3.52 -4.14
C CYS A 480 17.54 -3.47 -5.44
N LYS A 481 18.20 -3.67 -6.59
CA LYS A 481 17.53 -3.71 -7.89
C LYS A 481 16.64 -4.93 -8.06
N ASN A 482 17.14 -6.13 -7.74
CA ASN A 482 16.43 -7.39 -7.99
C ASN A 482 15.29 -7.64 -6.99
N LEU A 483 15.40 -7.11 -5.77
CA LEU A 483 14.40 -7.29 -4.73
C LEU A 483 13.48 -6.07 -4.59
N LEU A 484 13.78 -4.97 -5.30
CA LEU A 484 13.08 -3.69 -5.23
C LEU A 484 13.15 -3.11 -3.80
N LEU A 485 14.38 -2.90 -3.33
CA LEU A 485 14.70 -2.31 -2.01
C LEU A 485 15.36 -0.95 -2.18
N ASN A 486 15.13 -0.07 -1.22
CA ASN A 486 15.80 1.21 -1.15
C ASN A 486 17.26 0.94 -0.75
N GLU A 487 18.22 1.62 -1.38
CA GLU A 487 19.61 1.52 -0.99
C GLU A 487 19.84 1.98 0.46
N ASP A 488 19.08 2.94 0.95
CA ASP A 488 19.18 3.45 2.32
C ASP A 488 18.69 2.42 3.35
N ASP A 489 17.81 1.50 2.95
CA ASP A 489 17.22 0.47 3.83
C ASP A 489 17.97 -0.88 3.75
N TYR A 490 18.98 -0.99 2.87
CA TYR A 490 19.66 -2.26 2.61
C TYR A 490 20.28 -2.88 3.87
N ASP A 491 20.90 -2.06 4.71
CA ASP A 491 21.60 -2.57 5.90
C ASP A 491 20.60 -3.11 6.93
N GLU A 492 19.44 -2.47 7.10
CA GLU A 492 18.36 -2.96 7.96
C GLU A 492 17.74 -4.25 7.40
N PHE A 493 17.46 -4.28 6.10
CA PHE A 493 16.95 -5.47 5.43
C PHE A 493 17.92 -6.66 5.52
N SER A 494 19.21 -6.43 5.32
CA SER A 494 20.27 -7.45 5.44
C SER A 494 20.37 -8.00 6.86
N ALA A 495 20.23 -7.14 7.86
CA ALA A 495 20.17 -7.55 9.27
C ALA A 495 18.91 -8.38 9.56
N ALA A 496 17.74 -8.00 9.02
CA ALA A 496 16.50 -8.76 9.17
C ALA A 496 16.59 -10.14 8.49
N PHE A 497 17.19 -10.22 7.30
CA PHE A 497 17.45 -11.49 6.62
C PHE A 497 18.38 -12.38 7.44
N THR A 498 19.46 -11.84 7.99
CA THR A 498 20.38 -12.61 8.84
C THR A 498 19.67 -13.12 10.10
N ALA A 499 18.89 -12.26 10.76
CA ALA A 499 18.15 -12.62 11.97
C ALA A 499 17.10 -13.70 11.72
N SER A 500 16.40 -13.66 10.58
CA SER A 500 15.41 -14.71 10.24
C SER A 500 16.08 -16.08 10.10
N GLN A 501 17.23 -16.13 9.42
CA GLN A 501 17.98 -17.38 9.28
C GLN A 501 18.47 -17.92 10.63
N GLU A 502 18.92 -17.06 11.54
CA GLU A 502 19.35 -17.45 12.90
C GLU A 502 18.18 -17.95 13.77
N ALA A 503 16.98 -17.41 13.57
CA ALA A 503 15.77 -17.77 14.30
C ALA A 503 15.05 -19.01 13.72
N GLY A 504 15.44 -19.50 12.54
CA GLY A 504 14.71 -20.56 11.84
C GLY A 504 13.38 -20.05 11.25
N GLU A 505 13.42 -18.84 10.70
CA GLU A 505 12.28 -18.15 10.10
C GLU A 505 12.59 -17.83 8.63
N HIS A 506 11.53 -17.69 7.83
CA HIS A 506 11.57 -17.36 6.42
C HIS A 506 11.24 -15.89 6.23
N LEU A 507 12.16 -15.10 5.66
CA LEU A 507 11.90 -13.69 5.34
C LEU A 507 11.08 -13.57 4.05
N PHE A 508 9.97 -12.85 4.12
CA PHE A 508 9.14 -12.52 2.96
C PHE A 508 9.19 -11.02 2.66
N VAL A 509 9.18 -10.69 1.37
CA VAL A 509 8.85 -9.35 0.88
C VAL A 509 7.43 -9.35 0.35
N PHE A 510 6.69 -8.29 0.69
CA PHE A 510 5.32 -8.05 0.29
C PHE A 510 5.19 -6.68 -0.38
N ARG A 511 5.06 -6.67 -1.71
CA ARG A 511 4.96 -5.49 -2.57
C ARG A 511 3.48 -5.16 -2.76
N PHE A 512 2.99 -4.18 -2.01
CA PHE A 512 1.55 -3.95 -1.87
C PHE A 512 1.02 -2.77 -2.71
N ALA A 513 1.90 -1.87 -3.16
CA ALA A 513 1.50 -0.74 -3.99
C ALA A 513 2.60 -0.30 -4.97
N GLN A 514 2.20 0.13 -6.17
CA GLN A 514 3.02 0.93 -7.06
C GLN A 514 2.32 2.28 -7.28
N THR A 515 3.07 3.37 -7.08
CA THR A 515 2.56 4.74 -7.04
C THR A 515 3.44 5.70 -7.83
N ASP A 516 2.93 6.90 -8.06
CA ASP A 516 3.71 7.99 -8.62
C ASP A 516 4.52 8.71 -7.55
N TYR A 517 5.78 8.96 -7.89
CA TYR A 517 6.63 9.91 -7.21
C TYR A 517 6.94 11.07 -8.15
N TYR A 518 6.54 12.27 -7.77
CA TYR A 518 6.78 13.50 -8.52
C TYR A 518 7.89 14.31 -7.87
N SER A 519 8.86 14.79 -8.64
CA SER A 519 9.88 15.74 -8.18
C SER A 519 10.38 16.59 -9.34
N SER A 520 10.28 17.91 -9.21
CA SER A 520 10.60 18.88 -10.26
C SER A 520 11.51 19.99 -9.70
N PRO A 521 12.49 20.47 -10.47
CA PRO A 521 13.26 21.65 -10.07
C PRO A 521 12.33 22.83 -9.81
N ALA A 522 12.71 23.65 -8.83
CA ALA A 522 11.92 24.77 -8.40
C ALA A 522 12.79 26.02 -8.25
N TYR A 523 12.14 27.15 -8.50
CA TYR A 523 12.72 28.48 -8.43
C TYR A 523 12.04 29.23 -7.30
N PHE A 524 12.77 29.46 -6.23
CA PHE A 524 12.40 30.28 -5.09
C PHE A 524 12.85 31.71 -5.37
N ASP A 525 12.05 32.44 -6.16
CA ASP A 525 12.46 33.74 -6.67
C ASP A 525 12.10 34.87 -5.70
N SER A 526 13.10 35.68 -5.37
CA SER A 526 12.92 36.94 -4.64
C SER A 526 12.51 38.05 -5.61
N LEU A 527 11.34 38.62 -5.38
CA LEU A 527 10.78 39.71 -6.19
C LEU A 527 11.50 41.05 -5.96
N GLU A 528 12.44 41.09 -5.01
CA GLU A 528 13.29 42.25 -4.76
C GLU A 528 14.54 42.26 -5.65
N ASN A 529 14.87 41.11 -6.27
CA ASN A 529 15.98 40.98 -7.20
C ASN A 529 15.57 41.40 -8.62
N SER A 530 16.49 42.06 -9.33
CA SER A 530 16.27 42.48 -10.72
C SER A 530 16.49 41.38 -11.76
N SER A 531 17.01 40.22 -11.33
CA SER A 531 17.30 39.06 -12.16
C SER A 531 16.64 37.84 -11.54
N PHE A 532 15.94 37.06 -12.37
CA PHE A 532 15.36 35.78 -11.99
C PHE A 532 16.46 34.83 -11.48
N THR A 533 16.21 34.15 -10.36
CA THR A 533 17.16 33.21 -9.77
C THR A 533 17.32 31.96 -10.63
N ASN A 534 18.43 31.23 -10.44
CA ASN A 534 18.56 29.87 -10.96
C ASN A 534 17.75 28.91 -10.08
N GLU A 535 17.61 27.66 -10.52
CA GLU A 535 17.08 26.57 -9.70
C GLU A 535 17.83 26.53 -8.34
N ASP A 536 17.09 26.69 -7.26
CA ASP A 536 17.57 26.82 -5.87
C ASP A 536 16.72 25.97 -4.91
N GLY A 537 16.14 24.90 -5.46
CA GLY A 537 15.31 23.97 -4.73
C GLY A 537 14.54 23.02 -5.64
N TYR A 538 13.70 22.21 -5.02
CA TYR A 538 12.77 21.33 -5.73
C TYR A 538 11.41 21.27 -5.03
N VAL A 539 10.40 20.88 -5.81
CA VAL A 539 9.06 20.58 -5.31
C VAL A 539 8.71 19.16 -5.65
N ALA A 540 8.30 18.40 -4.63
CA ALA A 540 7.97 16.99 -4.77
C ALA A 540 6.58 16.64 -4.25
N GLN A 541 6.06 15.50 -4.68
CA GLN A 541 4.86 14.86 -4.14
C GLN A 541 5.08 13.34 -4.12
N GLN A 542 4.65 12.70 -3.04
CA GLN A 542 4.70 11.26 -2.84
C GLN A 542 3.39 10.72 -2.26
N THR A 543 3.11 9.45 -2.55
CA THR A 543 2.03 8.69 -1.90
C THR A 543 2.50 8.16 -0.53
N VAL A 544 1.59 8.15 0.42
CA VAL A 544 1.83 7.78 1.83
C VAL A 544 0.70 6.89 2.31
N PHE A 545 1.07 5.88 3.10
CA PHE A 545 0.16 4.82 3.55
C PHE A 545 0.10 4.83 5.07
N LEU A 546 -1.04 5.21 5.64
CA LEU A 546 -1.24 5.34 7.07
C LEU A 546 -1.97 4.12 7.63
N ASP A 547 -1.65 3.74 8.87
CA ASP A 547 -2.19 2.54 9.55
C ASP A 547 -2.13 1.27 8.68
N PHE A 548 -1.03 1.07 7.93
CA PHE A 548 -0.82 -0.16 7.18
C PHE A 548 -0.86 -1.36 8.13
N THR A 549 -1.75 -2.31 7.84
CA THR A 549 -2.01 -3.47 8.71
C THR A 549 -2.32 -4.70 7.86
N MET A 550 -1.58 -5.78 8.06
CA MET A 550 -1.94 -7.12 7.57
C MET A 550 -3.00 -7.73 8.49
N ILE A 551 -4.03 -8.33 7.88
CA ILE A 551 -5.22 -8.85 8.56
C ILE A 551 -5.11 -10.37 8.74
N HIS A 552 -4.75 -11.09 7.67
CA HIS A 552 -4.50 -12.52 7.71
C HIS A 552 -3.51 -12.97 6.63
N LEU A 553 -2.95 -14.16 6.80
CA LEU A 553 -2.13 -14.87 5.84
C LEU A 553 -2.88 -16.12 5.36
N LYS A 554 -2.75 -16.42 4.07
CA LYS A 554 -3.27 -17.64 3.44
C LYS A 554 -2.09 -18.54 3.07
N PHE A 555 -2.04 -19.71 3.69
CA PHE A 555 -1.07 -20.76 3.39
C PHE A 555 -1.73 -21.89 2.59
N VAL A 556 -0.97 -22.53 1.70
CA VAL A 556 -1.47 -23.65 0.89
C VAL A 556 -0.51 -24.83 0.95
N LYS A 557 -1.05 -25.99 1.35
CA LYS A 557 -0.35 -27.29 1.35
C LYS A 557 -1.26 -28.38 0.84
N ASP A 558 -0.78 -29.15 -0.13
CA ASP A 558 -1.54 -30.28 -0.71
C ASP A 558 -2.97 -29.88 -1.09
N GLU A 559 -3.13 -28.73 -1.78
CA GLU A 559 -4.41 -28.13 -2.20
C GLU A 559 -5.34 -27.68 -1.05
N THR A 560 -4.89 -27.77 0.20
CA THR A 560 -5.64 -27.29 1.38
C THR A 560 -5.22 -25.87 1.73
N GLU A 561 -6.17 -24.94 1.73
CA GLU A 561 -5.96 -23.57 2.18
C GLU A 561 -6.11 -23.47 3.71
N THR A 562 -5.18 -22.77 4.36
CA THR A 562 -5.26 -22.45 5.80
C THR A 562 -5.09 -20.95 5.99
N ILE A 563 -6.02 -20.34 6.73
CA ILE A 563 -6.02 -18.91 7.03
C ILE A 563 -5.54 -18.69 8.47
N ILE A 564 -4.44 -17.97 8.62
CA ILE A 564 -3.88 -17.58 9.91
C ILE A 564 -4.06 -16.08 10.10
N PRO A 565 -4.80 -15.61 11.12
CA PRO A 565 -4.95 -14.18 11.34
C PRO A 565 -3.64 -13.55 11.83
N VAL A 566 -3.41 -12.31 11.43
CA VAL A 566 -2.22 -11.55 11.79
C VAL A 566 -2.55 -10.58 12.91
N ALA A 567 -1.66 -10.50 13.90
CA ALA A 567 -1.69 -9.48 14.92
C ALA A 567 -0.40 -8.65 14.86
N MET A 568 -0.51 -7.43 14.33
CA MET A 568 0.59 -6.46 14.23
C MET A 568 0.18 -5.08 14.75
N ASN A 569 1.16 -4.27 15.13
CA ASN A 569 0.93 -2.83 15.30
C ASN A 569 0.82 -2.19 13.90
N PRO A 570 -0.19 -1.34 13.65
CA PRO A 570 -0.25 -0.56 12.42
C PRO A 570 0.98 0.33 12.26
N ILE A 571 1.49 0.46 11.03
CA ILE A 571 2.63 1.32 10.72
C ILE A 571 2.22 2.41 9.73
N ASP A 572 2.76 3.61 9.89
CA ASP A 572 2.65 4.67 8.89
C ASP A 572 3.89 4.61 7.99
N ILE A 573 3.68 4.46 6.69
CA ILE A 573 4.72 4.32 5.67
C ILE A 573 4.94 5.69 5.02
N TRP A 574 6.07 6.28 5.37
CA TRP A 574 6.63 7.49 4.75
C TRP A 574 7.93 7.11 4.04
N ASN A 575 8.10 7.59 2.80
CA ASN A 575 9.33 7.41 2.04
C ASN A 575 10.17 8.69 2.06
N ALA A 576 11.46 8.54 1.74
CA ALA A 576 12.35 9.67 1.53
C ALA A 576 11.95 10.44 0.26
N VAL A 577 12.18 11.75 0.25
CA VAL A 577 11.91 12.61 -0.89
C VAL A 577 13.23 12.89 -1.60
N ASP A 578 13.35 12.41 -2.83
CA ASP A 578 14.52 12.64 -3.67
C ASP A 578 14.43 13.97 -4.45
N PRO A 579 15.57 14.58 -4.76
CA PRO A 579 15.60 15.60 -5.79
C PRO A 579 15.18 15.06 -7.17
N PRO A 580 14.82 15.96 -8.10
CA PRO A 580 14.59 15.60 -9.49
C PRO A 580 15.84 14.97 -10.11
N ILE A 581 15.67 14.07 -11.08
CA ILE A 581 16.81 13.52 -11.81
C ILE A 581 17.32 14.56 -12.79
N ASP A 582 18.63 14.79 -12.82
CA ASP A 582 19.24 15.59 -13.88
C ASP A 582 19.14 14.83 -15.21
N THR A 583 18.20 15.28 -16.06
CA THR A 583 17.98 14.72 -17.39
C THR A 583 18.84 15.39 -18.46
N GLN A 584 19.74 16.33 -18.09
CA GLN A 584 20.71 16.83 -19.06
C GLN A 584 21.63 15.68 -19.46
N GLU A 585 21.41 15.13 -20.66
CA GLU A 585 22.42 14.32 -21.33
C GLU A 585 23.70 15.16 -21.39
N ASP A 586 24.64 14.85 -20.49
CA ASP A 586 25.94 15.49 -20.45
C ASP A 586 26.49 15.48 -21.87
N TRP A 587 26.72 16.65 -22.47
CA TRP A 587 27.18 16.80 -23.85
C TRP A 587 28.47 16.00 -24.10
N LEU A 588 29.25 15.75 -23.04
CA LEU A 588 30.40 14.83 -23.02
C LEU A 588 29.99 13.37 -23.25
N SER A 589 28.86 12.92 -22.70
CA SER A 589 28.29 11.59 -22.94
C SER A 589 27.87 11.42 -24.40
N LEU A 590 27.26 12.45 -25.00
CA LEU A 590 26.89 12.48 -26.42
C LEU A 590 28.14 12.43 -27.31
N LEU A 591 29.18 13.20 -26.99
CA LEU A 591 30.47 13.15 -27.68
C LEU A 591 31.19 11.80 -27.51
N LYS A 592 31.10 11.15 -26.34
CA LYS A 592 31.63 9.79 -26.13
C LYS A 592 30.89 8.77 -27.00
N LYS A 593 29.55 8.85 -27.07
CA LYS A 593 28.73 7.98 -27.96
C LYS A 593 29.11 8.18 -29.44
N ILE A 594 29.25 9.44 -29.89
CA ILE A 594 29.67 9.78 -31.26
C ILE A 594 31.11 9.32 -31.52
N GLY A 595 32.03 9.55 -30.57
CA GLY A 595 33.43 9.13 -30.65
C GLY A 595 33.57 7.61 -30.76
N MET A 596 32.80 6.85 -29.98
CA MET A 596 32.77 5.39 -30.07
C MET A 596 32.16 4.90 -31.40
N ALA A 597 31.13 5.56 -31.92
CA ALA A 597 30.57 5.23 -33.24
C ALA A 597 31.58 5.46 -34.37
N ILE A 598 32.34 6.56 -34.33
CA ILE A 598 33.41 6.86 -35.30
C ILE A 598 34.54 5.83 -35.19
N LEU A 599 34.95 5.46 -33.98
CA LEU A 599 35.97 4.42 -33.77
C LEU A 599 35.49 3.04 -34.25
N GLY A 600 34.21 2.70 -34.06
CA GLY A 600 33.61 1.48 -34.57
C GLY A 600 33.58 1.44 -36.10
N ILE A 601 33.22 2.54 -36.75
CA ILE A 601 33.25 2.66 -38.22
C ILE A 601 34.70 2.60 -38.74
N ALA A 602 35.64 3.30 -38.10
CA ALA A 602 37.06 3.24 -38.45
C ALA A 602 37.62 1.82 -38.28
N GLY A 603 37.23 1.12 -37.22
CA GLY A 603 37.55 -0.28 -36.97
C GLY A 603 37.01 -1.20 -38.07
N LEU A 604 35.75 -1.03 -38.47
CA LEU A 604 35.15 -1.79 -39.59
C LEU A 604 35.86 -1.53 -40.92
N ILE A 605 36.23 -0.28 -41.20
CA ILE A 605 37.00 0.09 -42.41
C ILE A 605 38.39 -0.54 -42.35
N PHE A 606 39.05 -0.55 -41.19
CA PHE A 606 40.36 -1.18 -41.00
C PHE A 606 40.30 -2.70 -41.16
N VAL A 607 39.25 -3.35 -40.62
CA VAL A 607 39.00 -4.79 -40.81
C VAL A 607 38.73 -5.10 -42.28
N ALA A 608 37.90 -4.30 -42.97
CA ALA A 608 37.66 -4.45 -44.41
C ALA A 608 38.95 -4.26 -45.24
N TRP A 609 39.78 -3.30 -44.88
CA TRP A 609 41.10 -3.09 -45.51
C TRP A 609 42.04 -4.27 -45.28
N LEU A 610 42.16 -4.77 -44.04
CA LEU A 610 42.90 -5.99 -43.73
C LEU A 610 42.39 -7.19 -44.54
N LEU A 611 41.08 -7.35 -44.66
CA LEU A 611 40.47 -8.41 -45.47
C LEU A 611 40.89 -8.28 -46.94
N THR A 612 40.95 -7.08 -47.53
CA THR A 612 41.45 -6.91 -48.91
C THR A 612 42.94 -7.24 -49.08
N LEU A 613 43.76 -7.05 -48.03
CA LEU A 613 45.18 -7.41 -48.03
C LEU A 613 45.41 -8.93 -47.93
N PHE A 614 44.60 -9.64 -47.13
CA PHE A 614 44.75 -11.09 -46.92
C PHE A 614 43.95 -11.94 -47.92
N PHE A 615 42.90 -11.38 -48.55
CA PHE A 615 42.08 -12.07 -49.55
C PHE A 615 42.89 -12.65 -50.73
N PRO A 616 43.86 -11.95 -51.37
CA PRO A 616 44.64 -12.55 -52.46
C PRO A 616 45.49 -13.74 -52.01
N ILE A 617 46.00 -13.74 -50.77
CA ILE A 617 46.80 -14.84 -50.21
C ILE A 617 45.91 -16.06 -49.92
N VAL A 618 44.78 -15.84 -49.24
CA VAL A 618 43.80 -16.89 -48.93
C VAL A 618 43.22 -17.50 -50.22
N TRP A 619 42.94 -16.68 -51.23
CA TRP A 619 42.45 -17.14 -52.53
C TRP A 619 43.48 -17.97 -53.30
N THR A 620 44.77 -17.63 -53.23
CA THR A 620 45.83 -18.47 -53.82
C THR A 620 45.95 -19.83 -53.13
N VAL A 621 45.82 -19.87 -51.80
CA VAL A 621 45.87 -21.13 -51.03
C VAL A 621 44.64 -21.99 -51.33
N ILE A 622 43.43 -21.41 -51.37
CA ILE A 622 42.20 -22.11 -51.73
C ILE A 622 42.27 -22.68 -53.15
N LYS A 623 42.78 -21.91 -54.14
CA LYS A 623 42.99 -22.40 -55.51
C LYS A 623 43.97 -23.57 -55.56
N ALA A 624 45.04 -23.54 -54.75
CA ALA A 624 46.00 -24.63 -54.68
C ALA A 624 45.38 -25.90 -54.07
N ILE A 625 44.60 -25.75 -53.00
CA ILE A 625 43.87 -26.86 -52.35
C ILE A 625 42.83 -27.47 -53.30
N PHE A 626 42.06 -26.65 -54.01
CA PHE A 626 41.10 -27.13 -55.02
C PHE A 626 41.77 -27.87 -56.17
N LYS A 627 42.93 -27.39 -56.65
CA LYS A 627 43.72 -28.09 -57.69
C LYS A 627 44.24 -29.44 -57.19
N ALA A 628 44.71 -29.51 -55.96
CA ALA A 628 45.19 -30.74 -55.34
C ALA A 628 44.05 -31.76 -55.14
N LEU A 629 42.90 -31.31 -54.61
CA LEU A 629 41.69 -32.13 -54.47
C LEU A 629 41.18 -32.64 -55.83
N TRP A 630 41.14 -31.78 -56.85
CA TRP A 630 40.75 -32.18 -58.21
C TRP A 630 41.71 -33.22 -58.80
N TRP A 631 43.02 -33.08 -58.55
CA TRP A 631 44.00 -34.05 -59.02
C TRP A 631 43.87 -35.41 -58.31
N ILE A 632 43.65 -35.41 -56.99
CA ILE A 632 43.43 -36.62 -56.19
C ILE A 632 42.13 -37.33 -56.62
N ILE A 633 41.04 -36.58 -56.82
CA ILE A 633 39.75 -37.14 -57.23
C ILE A 633 39.82 -37.67 -58.68
N SER A 634 40.50 -36.98 -59.59
CA SER A 634 40.57 -37.38 -61.01
C SER A 634 41.60 -38.48 -61.32
N ALA A 635 42.57 -38.73 -60.43
CA ALA A 635 43.59 -39.77 -60.59
C ALA A 635 43.02 -41.20 -60.74
N PRO A 636 42.09 -41.69 -59.90
CA PRO A 636 41.50 -43.02 -60.06
C PRO A 636 40.64 -43.14 -61.35
N PHE A 637 39.93 -42.08 -61.75
CA PHE A 637 39.16 -42.09 -63.01
C PHE A 637 40.05 -42.09 -64.25
N LYS A 638 41.21 -41.41 -64.22
CA LYS A 638 42.22 -41.49 -65.29
C LYS A 638 42.90 -42.86 -65.35
N ALA A 639 43.16 -43.50 -64.20
CA ALA A 639 43.72 -44.85 -64.15
C ALA A 639 42.74 -45.91 -64.69
N ILE A 640 41.45 -45.81 -64.36
CA ILE A 640 40.38 -46.68 -64.88
C ILE A 640 40.17 -46.45 -66.39
N GLY A 641 40.17 -45.19 -66.85
CA GLY A 641 40.07 -44.87 -68.29
C GLY A 641 41.23 -45.44 -69.11
N ASN A 642 42.46 -45.39 -68.60
CA ASN A 642 43.63 -45.99 -69.26
C ASN A 642 43.62 -47.52 -69.23
N ALA A 643 43.11 -48.14 -68.16
CA ALA A 643 42.94 -49.60 -68.08
C ALA A 643 41.86 -50.13 -69.04
N ILE A 644 40.78 -49.38 -69.26
CA ILE A 644 39.71 -49.73 -70.22
C ILE A 644 40.20 -49.55 -71.67
N ASN A 645 40.97 -48.50 -71.96
CA ASN A 645 41.54 -48.31 -73.30
C ASN A 645 42.62 -49.35 -73.65
N ASN A 646 43.38 -49.86 -72.68
CA ASN A 646 44.36 -50.93 -72.93
C ASN A 646 43.72 -52.33 -73.05
N LYS A 647 42.46 -52.52 -72.62
CA LYS A 647 41.70 -53.77 -72.89
C LYS A 647 40.97 -53.79 -74.25
N LYS A 648 40.88 -52.68 -74.97
CA LYS A 648 40.41 -52.63 -76.37
C LYS A 648 41.55 -52.79 -77.41
N LYS A 649 42.79 -53.07 -76.97
CA LYS A 649 43.97 -53.32 -77.82
C LYS A 649 44.63 -54.68 -77.56
N LYS A 650 43.84 -55.71 -77.25
CA LYS A 650 44.21 -57.11 -77.45
C LYS A 650 43.13 -57.84 -78.21
#